data_AF-A0A851NDB4-F1
#
_entry.id   AF-A0A851NDB4-F1
#
_cell.length_a   1.000
_cell.length_b   1.000
_cell.length_c   1.000
_cell.angle_alpha   90.00
_cell.angle_beta   90.00
_cell.angle_gamma   90.00
#
_symmetry.space_group_name_H-M   'P 1'
#
loop_
_entity.id
_entity.type
_entity.pdbx_description
1 polymer ?
#
loop_
_entity_poly.entity_id
_entity_poly.type
_entity_poly.pdbx_seq_one_letter_code
_entity_poly.pdbx_strand_id
1 'polypeptide(L)'
;RGSRCRMETCFDFSRCEKHGFKVFTYPREWGEPVSESYSKILASIERSRYYTPHPEEPCLFVLGIDTLDRDHLSARYVHSVDQKIRSFPLWNGGRNHLVFSLYSGTWPNYTEELGFDIGHAMLAKASFYTESFRPGFDVSVPLFPQEHPQRGGHMGWLRRELVPPRKKYLLVFKGKRYLTGVGSGTRNALHHIHNGQDIVSLTTCKHGKDWEKHKDTRCDKDNVNYEKFDYQELLHNSTFCIVPRGRRLGSFRFLEALQAACIPVLLSDGWELPFSEAIDWGKAAVMGSERLLLQLPSTIRCIRPERVLAFQQQTQFLWDAYFLSVDKIVHTTLEIIRDRLFQNRSRFLWNALPRGLLALPDFSTHLGDFPFYSLQHGSSPSNKFTALLWATSLLSSPSQPILRLIQAVSRSQYCAQILVVWSCEKPLPPRGKWPQTAVPLTIIQGRIKLSDRFFPYAAIQTDAVLSLDEHTSLSTSEVDFAFVVWRSFPERIVGFPAQSHFWDPEQKRWGYTSRWTNELSIVLTAAAFYHRYYHSLFTEYLPMGLRELVDSLAACEDILMNLLVAAVTKLPPIKVTQRKQHRESVSQLVGLAARGQRFSKRQDCLNQLVDWFGFMPLVSSQLRLDPVLFKDQVSFLCKKYRHLEK
;
A
#
# COMPACT_ATOMS: atom_id res chain seq x y z
N ARG A 1 27.29 -25.90 -6.43
CA ARG A 1 27.83 -24.80 -7.28
C ARG A 1 27.04 -23.47 -7.16
N GLY A 2 25.93 -23.39 -6.39
CA GLY A 2 25.07 -22.20 -6.30
C GLY A 2 25.45 -21.11 -5.28
N SER A 3 26.42 -21.32 -4.38
CA SER A 3 26.78 -20.37 -3.30
C SER A 3 27.55 -19.11 -3.75
N ARG A 4 27.73 -18.90 -5.06
CA ARG A 4 28.47 -17.76 -5.63
C ARG A 4 27.63 -16.79 -6.46
N CYS A 5 26.30 -17.01 -6.56
CA CYS A 5 25.47 -16.12 -7.34
C CYS A 5 25.23 -14.78 -6.63
N ARG A 6 25.65 -13.71 -7.29
CA ARG A 6 25.31 -12.32 -7.00
C ARG A 6 24.61 -11.70 -8.21
N MET A 7 24.05 -10.50 -8.03
CA MET A 7 23.42 -9.77 -9.13
C MET A 7 24.38 -9.59 -10.31
N GLU A 8 25.65 -9.27 -10.05
CA GLU A 8 26.66 -9.02 -11.08
C GLU A 8 27.07 -10.28 -11.87
N THR A 9 26.88 -11.47 -11.29
CA THR A 9 27.40 -12.72 -11.87
C THR A 9 26.32 -13.60 -12.49
N CYS A 10 25.12 -13.59 -11.91
CA CYS A 10 24.05 -14.53 -12.25
C CYS A 10 22.80 -13.84 -12.82
N PHE A 11 22.77 -12.51 -12.88
CA PHE A 11 21.69 -11.74 -13.46
C PHE A 11 22.21 -10.88 -14.64
N ASP A 12 21.42 -10.78 -15.71
CA ASP A 12 21.71 -9.97 -16.88
C ASP A 12 20.94 -8.64 -16.83
N PHE A 13 21.66 -7.54 -16.65
CA PHE A 13 21.10 -6.19 -16.54
C PHE A 13 20.66 -5.62 -17.90
N SER A 14 21.23 -6.10 -19.01
CA SER A 14 21.02 -5.48 -20.34
C SER A 14 19.55 -5.46 -20.77
N ARG A 15 18.79 -6.50 -20.41
CA ARG A 15 17.35 -6.58 -20.66
C ARG A 15 16.56 -5.53 -19.87
N CYS A 16 16.95 -5.30 -18.62
CA CYS A 16 16.33 -4.31 -17.74
C CYS A 16 16.57 -2.89 -18.23
N GLU A 17 17.80 -2.60 -18.67
CA GLU A 17 18.19 -1.28 -19.16
C GLU A 17 17.43 -0.90 -20.43
N LYS A 18 17.19 -1.88 -21.32
CA LYS A 18 16.54 -1.64 -22.61
C LYS A 18 15.02 -1.43 -22.52
N HIS A 19 14.33 -2.21 -21.70
CA HIS A 19 12.85 -2.25 -21.66
C HIS A 19 12.25 -1.83 -20.31
N GLY A 20 13.10 -1.46 -19.34
CA GLY A 20 12.70 -1.20 -17.96
C GLY A 20 12.41 -2.49 -17.18
N PHE A 21 11.84 -2.33 -15.98
CA PHE A 21 11.47 -3.47 -15.14
C PHE A 21 10.16 -4.11 -15.63
N LYS A 22 10.28 -5.16 -16.45
CA LYS A 22 9.15 -5.93 -16.98
C LYS A 22 9.23 -7.40 -16.58
N VAL A 23 8.09 -8.02 -16.29
CA VAL A 23 7.99 -9.41 -15.82
C VAL A 23 7.09 -10.20 -16.75
N PHE A 24 7.58 -11.36 -17.18
CA PHE A 24 6.84 -12.31 -18.00
C PHE A 24 6.60 -13.61 -17.23
N THR A 25 5.39 -14.13 -17.33
CA THR A 25 5.00 -15.42 -16.77
C THR A 25 4.87 -16.43 -17.89
N TYR A 26 5.56 -17.57 -17.80
CA TYR A 26 5.39 -18.64 -18.78
C TYR A 26 3.94 -19.15 -18.81
N PRO A 27 3.46 -19.59 -19.98
CA PRO A 27 2.13 -20.17 -20.10
C PRO A 27 2.02 -21.43 -19.23
N ARG A 28 0.80 -21.69 -18.75
CA ARG A 28 0.50 -22.88 -17.95
C ARG A 28 0.43 -24.10 -18.87
N GLU A 29 1.06 -25.20 -18.49
CA GLU A 29 0.94 -26.46 -19.23
C GLU A 29 -0.49 -26.99 -19.12
N TRP A 30 -1.05 -27.47 -20.24
CA TRP A 30 -2.38 -28.04 -20.29
C TRP A 30 -2.41 -29.39 -19.55
N GLY A 31 -3.32 -29.54 -18.59
CA GLY A 31 -3.59 -30.82 -17.90
C GLY A 31 -2.94 -31.00 -16.53
N GLU A 32 -2.13 -30.05 -16.05
CA GLU A 32 -1.48 -30.12 -14.73
C GLU A 32 -2.16 -29.19 -13.72
N PRO A 33 -2.58 -29.69 -12.53
CA PRO A 33 -3.24 -28.86 -11.54
C PRO A 33 -2.23 -27.93 -10.85
N VAL A 34 -2.42 -26.62 -11.04
CA VAL A 34 -1.69 -25.58 -10.30
C VAL A 34 -2.39 -25.34 -8.95
N SER A 35 -1.64 -25.25 -7.85
CA SER A 35 -2.25 -24.94 -6.56
C SER A 35 -2.91 -23.56 -6.57
N GLU A 36 -3.94 -23.40 -5.74
CA GLU A 36 -4.61 -22.11 -5.60
C GLU A 36 -3.60 -21.02 -5.18
N SER A 37 -2.70 -21.32 -4.24
CA SER A 37 -1.64 -20.40 -3.80
C SER A 37 -0.73 -19.94 -4.95
N TYR A 38 -0.29 -20.85 -5.82
CA TYR A 38 0.56 -20.46 -6.95
C TYR A 38 -0.22 -19.69 -8.01
N SER A 39 -1.47 -20.08 -8.26
CA SER A 39 -2.38 -19.33 -9.14
C SER A 39 -2.58 -17.89 -8.64
N LYS A 40 -2.67 -17.68 -7.33
CA LYS A 40 -2.75 -16.34 -6.72
C LYS A 40 -1.48 -15.52 -6.97
N ILE A 41 -0.30 -16.14 -6.89
CA ILE A 41 0.98 -15.48 -7.19
C ILE A 41 1.04 -15.04 -8.66
N LEU A 42 0.76 -15.96 -9.60
CA LEU A 42 0.76 -15.65 -11.03
C LEU A 42 -0.24 -14.54 -11.37
N ALA A 43 -1.47 -14.63 -10.85
CA ALA A 43 -2.49 -13.59 -11.05
C ALA A 43 -2.08 -12.23 -10.47
N SER A 44 -1.33 -12.20 -9.37
CA SER A 44 -0.77 -10.95 -8.84
C SER A 44 0.28 -10.35 -9.77
N ILE A 45 1.15 -11.19 -10.38
CA ILE A 45 2.17 -10.73 -11.32
C ILE A 45 1.49 -10.18 -12.58
N GLU A 46 0.57 -10.94 -13.18
CA GLU A 46 -0.18 -10.59 -14.39
C GLU A 46 -0.95 -9.26 -14.26
N ARG A 47 -1.43 -8.94 -13.05
CA ARG A 47 -2.14 -7.68 -12.75
C ARG A 47 -1.22 -6.53 -12.34
N SER A 48 0.06 -6.80 -12.11
CA SER A 48 1.02 -5.79 -11.69
C SER A 48 1.36 -4.85 -12.85
N ARG A 49 1.84 -3.64 -12.53
CA ARG A 49 2.33 -2.67 -13.55
C ARG A 49 3.55 -3.14 -14.34
N TYR A 50 4.18 -4.23 -13.88
CA TYR A 50 5.39 -4.78 -14.47
C TYR A 50 5.11 -5.89 -15.48
N TYR A 51 3.89 -6.43 -15.51
CA TYR A 51 3.57 -7.49 -16.45
C TYR A 51 3.74 -7.06 -17.91
N THR A 52 4.28 -7.96 -18.74
CA THR A 52 4.24 -7.88 -20.19
C THR A 52 3.84 -9.24 -20.78
N PRO A 53 2.95 -9.27 -21.79
CA PRO A 53 2.64 -10.49 -22.53
C PRO A 53 3.72 -10.84 -23.57
N HIS A 54 4.65 -9.94 -23.87
CA HIS A 54 5.64 -10.11 -24.93
C HIS A 54 6.93 -10.73 -24.38
N PRO A 55 7.42 -11.89 -24.86
CA PRO A 55 8.59 -12.57 -24.31
C PRO A 55 9.94 -11.86 -24.56
N GLU A 56 9.96 -10.88 -25.47
CA GLU A 56 11.16 -10.11 -25.84
C GLU A 56 11.49 -8.99 -24.83
N GLU A 57 10.45 -8.35 -24.30
CA GLU A 57 10.51 -7.21 -23.39
C GLU A 57 10.92 -7.48 -21.93
N PRO A 58 10.62 -8.63 -21.30
CA PRO A 58 10.81 -8.83 -19.87
C PRO A 58 12.27 -8.82 -19.48
N CYS A 59 12.48 -8.29 -18.29
CA CYS A 59 13.73 -8.31 -17.56
C CYS A 59 13.80 -9.49 -16.58
N LEU A 60 12.64 -10.00 -16.15
CA LEU A 60 12.50 -11.08 -15.18
C LEU A 60 11.45 -12.08 -15.68
N PHE A 61 11.74 -13.37 -15.50
CA PHE A 61 10.89 -14.48 -15.92
C PHE A 61 10.38 -15.27 -14.71
N VAL A 62 9.12 -15.67 -14.74
CA VAL A 62 8.50 -16.50 -13.70
C VAL A 62 7.87 -17.74 -14.33
N LEU A 63 8.21 -18.90 -13.79
CA LEU A 63 7.75 -20.19 -14.31
C LEU A 63 6.22 -20.34 -14.22
N GLY A 64 5.61 -20.96 -15.22
CA GLY A 64 4.19 -21.35 -15.19
C GLY A 64 3.92 -22.64 -14.41
N ILE A 65 4.98 -23.25 -13.86
CA ILE A 65 4.97 -24.54 -13.15
C ILE A 65 4.93 -24.28 -11.65
N ASP A 66 4.05 -24.97 -10.92
CA ASP A 66 3.97 -24.87 -9.47
C ASP A 66 5.23 -25.45 -8.80
N THR A 67 6.00 -24.56 -8.16
CA THR A 67 7.24 -24.89 -7.45
C THR A 67 7.14 -24.60 -5.95
N LEU A 68 5.94 -24.28 -5.46
CA LEU A 68 5.74 -23.86 -4.06
C LEU A 68 6.03 -24.97 -3.08
N ASP A 69 5.58 -26.19 -3.37
CA ASP A 69 5.73 -27.34 -2.48
C ASP A 69 6.77 -28.33 -2.99
N ARG A 70 7.88 -28.38 -2.27
CA ARG A 70 9.03 -29.26 -2.57
C ARG A 70 9.18 -30.35 -1.52
N ASP A 71 8.14 -30.61 -0.73
CA ASP A 71 8.07 -31.73 0.18
C ASP A 71 7.65 -32.99 -0.58
N HIS A 72 8.56 -33.96 -0.76
CA HIS A 72 8.30 -35.18 -1.54
C HIS A 72 7.08 -36.01 -1.08
N LEU A 73 6.64 -35.81 0.17
CA LEU A 73 5.48 -36.48 0.74
C LEU A 73 4.16 -35.73 0.47
N SER A 74 4.23 -34.54 -0.11
CA SER A 74 3.07 -33.72 -0.40
C SER A 74 2.38 -34.19 -1.68
N ALA A 75 1.05 -34.27 -1.65
CA ALA A 75 0.25 -34.49 -2.85
C ALA A 75 0.37 -33.34 -3.87
N ARG A 76 0.96 -32.19 -3.47
CA ARG A 76 1.20 -31.02 -4.32
C ARG A 76 2.63 -30.98 -4.87
N TYR A 77 3.44 -32.00 -4.61
CA TYR A 77 4.79 -32.09 -5.14
C TYR A 77 4.77 -32.35 -6.65
N VAL A 78 5.26 -31.38 -7.43
CA VAL A 78 5.41 -31.56 -8.88
C VAL A 78 6.69 -32.33 -9.18
N HIS A 79 6.55 -33.47 -9.87
CA HIS A 79 7.66 -34.31 -10.31
C HIS A 79 8.28 -33.82 -11.63
N SER A 80 9.53 -34.23 -11.89
CA SER A 80 10.24 -34.00 -13.16
C SER A 80 10.29 -32.54 -13.61
N VAL A 81 10.42 -31.60 -12.67
CA VAL A 81 10.49 -30.16 -12.95
C VAL A 81 11.64 -29.83 -13.92
N ASP A 82 12.79 -30.50 -13.80
CA ASP A 82 13.91 -30.33 -14.75
C ASP A 82 13.52 -30.66 -16.20
N GLN A 83 12.70 -31.70 -16.42
CA GLN A 83 12.25 -32.07 -17.77
C GLN A 83 11.26 -31.03 -18.31
N LYS A 84 10.38 -30.51 -17.46
CA LYS A 84 9.43 -29.45 -17.82
C LYS A 84 10.15 -28.14 -18.13
N ILE A 85 11.14 -27.76 -17.33
CA ILE A 85 11.94 -26.54 -17.57
C ILE A 85 12.68 -26.62 -18.92
N ARG A 86 13.11 -27.81 -19.37
CA ARG A 86 13.73 -27.97 -20.70
C ARG A 86 12.79 -27.63 -21.86
N SER A 87 11.46 -27.68 -21.66
CA SER A 87 10.50 -27.25 -22.68
C SER A 87 10.45 -25.73 -22.83
N PHE A 88 10.95 -24.98 -21.86
CA PHE A 88 10.94 -23.52 -21.86
C PHE A 88 12.18 -22.96 -22.57
N PRO A 89 12.03 -22.41 -23.80
CA PRO A 89 13.18 -22.00 -24.62
C PRO A 89 13.97 -20.84 -23.99
N LEU A 90 13.31 -20.01 -23.16
CA LEU A 90 13.92 -18.83 -22.56
C LEU A 90 14.61 -19.11 -21.21
N TRP A 91 14.62 -20.35 -20.69
CA TRP A 91 15.15 -20.67 -19.35
C TRP A 91 16.61 -20.21 -19.16
N ASN A 92 17.44 -20.29 -20.20
CA ASN A 92 18.82 -19.79 -20.22
C ASN A 92 19.63 -20.14 -18.94
N GLY A 93 19.54 -21.39 -18.49
CA GLY A 93 20.21 -21.84 -17.26
C GLY A 93 19.75 -21.13 -15.99
N GLY A 94 18.52 -20.60 -15.95
CA GLY A 94 17.93 -19.88 -14.82
C GLY A 94 18.29 -18.39 -14.75
N ARG A 95 19.12 -17.87 -15.66
CA ARG A 95 19.50 -16.44 -15.63
C ARG A 95 18.26 -15.57 -15.85
N ASN A 96 18.07 -14.53 -15.03
CA ASN A 96 16.88 -13.65 -15.00
C ASN A 96 15.56 -14.36 -14.64
N HIS A 97 15.61 -15.55 -14.04
CA HIS A 97 14.41 -16.25 -13.57
C HIS A 97 14.21 -16.07 -12.07
N LEU A 98 12.95 -15.96 -11.66
CA LEU A 98 12.52 -15.98 -10.27
C LEU A 98 11.65 -17.21 -10.03
N VAL A 99 12.03 -18.00 -9.03
CA VAL A 99 11.31 -19.20 -8.60
C VAL A 99 10.74 -18.98 -7.21
N PHE A 100 9.44 -19.22 -7.05
CA PHE A 100 8.78 -19.13 -5.74
C PHE A 100 8.77 -20.49 -5.05
N SER A 101 9.15 -20.53 -3.76
CA SER A 101 9.09 -21.76 -2.95
C SER A 101 8.66 -21.46 -1.53
N LEU A 102 7.49 -21.93 -1.12
CA LEU A 102 6.97 -21.68 0.24
C LEU A 102 7.21 -22.87 1.17
N TYR A 103 7.13 -24.08 0.64
CA TYR A 103 7.15 -25.31 1.42
C TYR A 103 8.36 -26.17 1.07
N SER A 104 9.56 -25.67 1.37
CA SER A 104 10.82 -26.41 1.23
C SER A 104 11.63 -26.42 2.54
N GLY A 105 12.57 -27.36 2.65
CA GLY A 105 13.43 -27.54 3.82
C GLY A 105 12.76 -28.25 4.99
N THR A 106 13.37 -29.33 5.47
CA THR A 106 12.98 -30.03 6.70
C THR A 106 14.20 -30.33 7.56
N TRP A 107 13.99 -30.45 8.87
CA TRP A 107 15.03 -30.85 9.83
C TRP A 107 15.67 -32.20 9.46
N PRO A 108 16.95 -32.47 9.83
CA PRO A 108 17.82 -31.70 10.73
C PRO A 108 18.46 -30.46 10.12
N ASN A 109 18.71 -30.49 8.83
CA ASN A 109 19.59 -29.51 8.20
C ASN A 109 18.81 -28.40 7.48
N TYR A 110 17.47 -28.45 7.47
CA TYR A 110 16.62 -27.57 6.66
C TYR A 110 17.12 -27.47 5.23
N THR A 111 17.55 -28.64 4.70
CA THR A 111 18.26 -28.77 3.43
C THR A 111 17.49 -28.11 2.30
N GLU A 112 18.22 -27.40 1.44
CA GLU A 112 17.65 -26.54 0.42
C GLU A 112 17.36 -27.23 -0.91
N GLU A 113 17.37 -28.56 -0.93
CA GLU A 113 17.15 -29.31 -2.16
C GLU A 113 15.70 -29.13 -2.62
N LEU A 114 15.53 -28.37 -3.70
CA LEU A 114 14.25 -28.19 -4.36
C LEU A 114 13.89 -29.40 -5.23
N GLY A 115 14.78 -30.38 -5.38
CA GLY A 115 14.56 -31.55 -6.24
C GLY A 115 14.60 -31.23 -7.74
N PHE A 116 15.23 -30.12 -8.13
CA PHE A 116 15.56 -29.75 -9.51
C PHE A 116 16.70 -28.70 -9.52
N ASP A 117 17.38 -28.53 -10.66
CA ASP A 117 18.47 -27.56 -10.80
C ASP A 117 17.95 -26.17 -11.18
N ILE A 118 18.07 -25.22 -10.26
CA ILE A 118 17.69 -23.82 -10.48
C ILE A 118 18.72 -23.04 -11.29
N GLY A 119 19.92 -23.58 -11.51
CA GLY A 119 21.01 -22.89 -12.19
C GLY A 119 21.32 -21.52 -11.58
N HIS A 120 21.14 -20.47 -12.38
CA HIS A 120 21.36 -19.07 -12.00
C HIS A 120 20.09 -18.35 -11.53
N ALA A 121 18.97 -19.06 -11.32
CA ALA A 121 17.71 -18.44 -10.91
C ALA A 121 17.77 -17.89 -9.49
N MET A 122 17.03 -16.80 -9.31
CA MET A 122 16.74 -16.17 -8.03
C MET A 122 15.62 -16.95 -7.32
N LEU A 123 15.72 -17.07 -5.99
CA LEU A 123 14.70 -17.70 -5.17
C LEU A 123 13.92 -16.66 -4.36
N ALA A 124 12.59 -16.63 -4.55
CA ALA A 124 11.64 -16.02 -3.64
C ALA A 124 11.11 -17.12 -2.71
N LYS A 125 11.81 -17.39 -1.61
CA LYS A 125 11.55 -18.55 -0.76
C LYS A 125 11.23 -18.19 0.68
N ALA A 126 10.31 -18.94 1.27
CA ALA A 126 10.02 -18.87 2.69
C ALA A 126 10.94 -19.80 3.49
N SER A 127 11.18 -19.45 4.75
CA SER A 127 11.97 -20.30 5.68
C SER A 127 13.44 -20.49 5.27
N PHE A 128 14.08 -19.48 4.70
CA PHE A 128 15.52 -19.51 4.42
C PHE A 128 16.35 -19.73 5.68
N TYR A 129 17.38 -20.56 5.55
CA TYR A 129 18.45 -20.64 6.54
C TYR A 129 19.55 -19.64 6.18
N THR A 130 20.07 -18.91 7.16
CA THR A 130 21.01 -17.79 6.95
C THR A 130 22.29 -18.19 6.22
N GLU A 131 22.77 -19.42 6.36
CA GLU A 131 24.00 -19.88 5.67
C GLU A 131 23.80 -20.13 4.17
N SER A 132 22.55 -20.37 3.76
CA SER A 132 22.23 -20.76 2.39
C SER A 132 21.52 -19.66 1.59
N PHE A 133 20.94 -18.69 2.29
CA PHE A 133 20.42 -17.46 1.71
C PHE A 133 21.52 -16.69 0.98
N ARG A 134 21.28 -16.27 -0.28
CA ARG A 134 22.22 -15.43 -1.05
C ARG A 134 21.85 -13.95 -0.88
N PRO A 135 22.53 -13.18 0.00
CA PRO A 135 22.10 -11.83 0.32
C PRO A 135 22.21 -10.89 -0.89
N GLY A 136 21.19 -10.05 -1.10
CA GLY A 136 21.11 -9.16 -2.26
C GLY A 136 20.84 -9.87 -3.59
N PHE A 137 20.72 -11.19 -3.60
CA PHE A 137 20.32 -11.97 -4.76
C PHE A 137 18.98 -12.66 -4.53
N ASP A 138 18.83 -13.49 -3.51
CA ASP A 138 17.53 -14.10 -3.16
C ASP A 138 16.61 -13.15 -2.40
N VAL A 139 15.31 -13.46 -2.35
CA VAL A 139 14.32 -12.69 -1.58
C VAL A 139 13.63 -13.61 -0.57
N SER A 140 13.82 -13.34 0.72
CA SER A 140 13.07 -14.05 1.77
C SER A 140 11.62 -13.56 1.79
N VAL A 141 10.67 -14.49 1.64
CA VAL A 141 9.22 -14.21 1.62
C VAL A 141 8.53 -14.87 2.81
N PRO A 142 7.36 -14.37 3.27
CA PRO A 142 6.65 -14.99 4.37
C PRO A 142 6.02 -16.32 3.96
N LEU A 143 5.89 -17.23 4.92
CA LEU A 143 5.07 -18.42 4.76
C LEU A 143 3.60 -18.05 4.98
N PHE A 144 2.76 -18.19 3.96
CA PHE A 144 1.32 -17.90 4.02
C PHE A 144 0.47 -19.11 3.62
N PRO A 145 -0.69 -19.33 4.26
CA PRO A 145 -1.54 -20.49 4.00
C PRO A 145 -2.37 -20.31 2.72
N GLN A 146 -3.05 -21.36 2.27
CA GLN A 146 -3.83 -21.31 1.04
C GLN A 146 -4.99 -20.30 1.11
N GLU A 147 -5.57 -20.14 2.30
CA GLU A 147 -6.70 -19.26 2.61
C GLU A 147 -6.28 -17.78 2.66
N HIS A 148 -4.98 -17.48 2.54
CA HIS A 148 -4.52 -16.11 2.53
C HIS A 148 -5.16 -15.34 1.35
N PRO A 149 -5.70 -14.13 1.60
CA PRO A 149 -6.51 -13.41 0.61
C PRO A 149 -5.66 -12.94 -0.57
N GLN A 150 -6.23 -12.95 -1.77
CA GLN A 150 -5.60 -12.38 -2.98
C GLN A 150 -5.38 -10.87 -2.81
N ARG A 151 -6.47 -10.16 -2.48
CA ARG A 151 -6.59 -8.71 -2.27
C ARG A 151 -7.53 -8.48 -1.11
N GLY A 152 -7.43 -7.32 -0.46
CA GLY A 152 -8.37 -6.94 0.59
C GLY A 152 -8.40 -7.97 1.72
N GLY A 153 -7.41 -7.91 2.61
CA GLY A 153 -7.39 -8.77 3.79
C GLY A 153 -8.09 -8.14 4.99
N HIS A 154 -8.25 -8.92 6.05
CA HIS A 154 -8.62 -8.36 7.35
C HIS A 154 -7.50 -7.45 7.84
N MET A 155 -7.82 -6.17 7.99
CA MET A 155 -6.93 -5.17 8.60
C MET A 155 -6.40 -5.67 9.95
N GLY A 156 -5.22 -5.18 10.32
CA GLY A 156 -4.67 -5.47 11.63
C GLY A 156 -5.64 -5.08 12.78
N TRP A 157 -5.56 -5.81 13.89
CA TRP A 157 -6.51 -5.67 15.00
C TRP A 157 -6.33 -4.40 15.84
N LEU A 158 -5.17 -3.76 15.76
CA LEU A 158 -4.90 -2.49 16.43
C LEU A 158 -5.10 -1.34 15.42
N ARG A 159 -6.21 -0.62 15.60
CA ARG A 159 -6.50 0.59 14.82
C ARG A 159 -5.63 1.75 15.30
N ARG A 160 -5.15 2.54 14.33
CA ARG A 160 -4.16 3.62 14.53
C ARG A 160 -4.58 4.71 15.53
N GLU A 161 -5.88 4.87 15.77
CA GLU A 161 -6.44 5.89 16.67
C GLU A 161 -6.70 5.36 18.10
N LEU A 162 -6.38 4.09 18.38
CA LEU A 162 -6.63 3.49 19.69
C LEU A 162 -5.30 3.20 20.39
N VAL A 163 -5.19 3.68 21.64
CA VAL A 163 -4.17 3.17 22.56
C VAL A 163 -4.44 1.67 22.74
N PRO A 164 -3.46 0.78 22.53
CA PRO A 164 -3.68 -0.65 22.68
C PRO A 164 -4.27 -0.95 24.07
N PRO A 165 -5.39 -1.69 24.16
CA PRO A 165 -5.92 -2.08 25.45
C PRO A 165 -4.88 -2.90 26.21
N ARG A 166 -4.84 -2.75 27.54
CA ARG A 166 -3.99 -3.60 28.39
C ARG A 166 -4.38 -5.05 28.14
N LYS A 167 -3.44 -5.80 27.57
CA LYS A 167 -3.58 -7.22 27.25
C LYS A 167 -3.51 -8.03 28.55
N LYS A 168 -4.29 -9.11 28.65
CA LYS A 168 -4.36 -9.97 29.83
C LYS A 168 -3.07 -10.78 30.01
N TYR A 169 -2.52 -11.30 28.91
CA TYR A 169 -1.34 -12.15 28.92
C TYR A 169 -0.12 -11.39 28.43
N LEU A 170 1.00 -11.61 29.10
CA LEU A 170 2.29 -11.06 28.70
C LEU A 170 2.87 -11.84 27.53
N LEU A 171 2.95 -13.17 27.65
CA LEU A 171 3.61 -14.04 26.67
C LEU A 171 2.79 -15.29 26.42
N VAL A 172 2.49 -15.60 25.16
CA VAL A 172 1.70 -16.78 24.82
C VAL A 172 2.28 -17.65 23.72
N PHE A 173 1.99 -18.93 23.81
CA PHE A 173 2.12 -19.90 22.74
C PHE A 173 0.91 -20.82 22.74
N LYS A 174 0.34 -21.07 21.57
CA LYS A 174 -0.59 -22.18 21.35
C LYS A 174 -0.23 -22.90 20.06
N GLY A 175 0.03 -24.20 20.14
CA GLY A 175 0.36 -24.99 18.95
C GLY A 175 0.67 -26.46 19.18
N LYS A 176 1.13 -27.13 18.12
CA LYS A 176 1.47 -28.55 18.16
C LYS A 176 2.84 -28.77 18.80
N ARG A 177 2.93 -29.75 19.71
CA ARG A 177 4.19 -30.29 20.26
C ARG A 177 4.52 -31.58 19.54
N TYR A 178 5.69 -31.61 18.89
CA TYR A 178 6.17 -32.81 18.20
C TYR A 178 6.79 -33.74 19.24
N LEU A 179 6.23 -34.95 19.40
CA LEU A 179 6.69 -35.94 20.38
C LEU A 179 7.96 -36.66 19.93
N THR A 180 8.11 -36.80 18.62
CA THR A 180 9.30 -37.33 17.97
C THR A 180 9.67 -36.43 16.80
N GLY A 181 10.97 -36.39 16.48
CA GLY A 181 11.48 -35.64 15.33
C GLY A 181 11.51 -34.12 15.49
N VAL A 182 11.23 -33.43 14.38
CA VAL A 182 11.57 -32.02 14.08
C VAL A 182 11.06 -31.00 15.10
N GLY A 183 11.92 -30.13 15.64
CA GLY A 183 11.52 -29.01 16.51
C GLY A 183 10.88 -29.42 17.85
N SER A 184 10.99 -30.71 18.19
CA SER A 184 10.46 -31.31 19.42
C SER A 184 11.10 -30.71 20.67
N GLY A 185 12.42 -30.52 20.71
CA GLY A 185 13.15 -29.99 21.87
C GLY A 185 12.65 -28.62 22.32
N THR A 186 12.71 -27.62 21.44
CA THR A 186 12.29 -26.24 21.73
C THR A 186 10.81 -26.17 22.13
N ARG A 187 9.91 -26.83 21.38
CA ARG A 187 8.47 -26.83 21.71
C ARG A 187 8.12 -27.62 22.95
N ASN A 188 8.86 -28.71 23.22
CA ASN A 188 8.70 -29.46 24.45
C ASN A 188 9.11 -28.62 25.64
N ALA A 189 10.20 -27.84 25.54
CA ALA A 189 10.70 -27.02 26.64
C ALA A 189 9.80 -25.81 26.99
N LEU A 190 8.87 -25.39 26.11
CA LEU A 190 7.95 -24.27 26.37
C LEU A 190 7.07 -24.47 27.61
N HIS A 191 6.80 -25.70 28.04
CA HIS A 191 6.05 -25.94 29.27
C HIS A 191 6.78 -25.43 30.53
N HIS A 192 8.12 -25.32 30.52
CA HIS A 192 8.88 -24.86 31.68
C HIS A 192 8.70 -23.38 31.98
N ILE A 193 8.32 -22.58 30.99
CA ILE A 193 8.05 -21.15 31.16
C ILE A 193 6.56 -20.85 31.42
N HIS A 194 5.70 -21.86 31.33
CA HIS A 194 4.27 -21.70 31.60
C HIS A 194 4.00 -21.54 33.09
N ASN A 195 3.30 -20.47 33.48
CA ASN A 195 2.92 -20.23 34.88
C ASN A 195 1.40 -20.17 35.10
N GLY A 196 0.58 -20.30 34.05
CA GLY A 196 -0.88 -20.26 34.13
C GLY A 196 -1.48 -18.90 34.46
N GLN A 197 -0.66 -17.85 34.58
CA GLN A 197 -1.08 -16.48 34.92
C GLN A 197 -0.90 -15.56 33.70
N ASP A 198 0.23 -14.88 33.60
CA ASP A 198 0.59 -13.98 32.51
C ASP A 198 1.36 -14.67 31.37
N ILE A 199 1.93 -15.86 31.62
CA ILE A 199 2.65 -16.66 30.62
C ILE A 199 1.91 -17.98 30.35
N VAL A 200 1.28 -18.06 29.19
CA VAL A 200 0.41 -19.18 28.79
C VAL A 200 1.00 -19.91 27.58
N SER A 201 1.56 -21.10 27.81
CA SER A 201 2.05 -21.99 26.75
C SER A 201 1.22 -23.27 26.71
N LEU A 202 0.38 -23.39 25.68
CA LEU A 202 -0.55 -24.49 25.48
C LEU A 202 -0.11 -25.34 24.29
N THR A 203 0.07 -26.63 24.51
CA THR A 203 0.49 -27.53 23.44
C THR A 203 -0.48 -28.68 23.23
N THR A 204 -0.61 -29.16 21.98
CA THR A 204 -1.31 -30.41 21.68
C THR A 204 -0.36 -31.43 21.07
N CYS A 205 -0.52 -32.68 21.48
CA CYS A 205 0.19 -33.83 20.92
C CYS A 205 -0.48 -34.43 19.67
N LYS A 206 -1.71 -34.01 19.36
CA LYS A 206 -2.52 -34.56 18.25
C LYS A 206 -1.93 -34.13 16.90
N HIS A 207 -0.94 -34.87 16.39
CA HIS A 207 -0.28 -34.56 15.12
C HIS A 207 0.28 -35.79 14.39
N GLY A 208 -0.14 -35.98 13.14
CA GLY A 208 0.24 -37.14 12.33
C GLY A 208 -0.66 -38.33 12.61
N LYS A 209 -0.48 -39.43 11.87
CA LYS A 209 -1.31 -40.64 12.03
C LYS A 209 -0.89 -41.49 13.24
N ASP A 210 0.38 -41.39 13.65
CA ASP A 210 0.98 -42.26 14.67
C ASP A 210 1.21 -41.56 16.03
N TRP A 211 0.56 -40.42 16.30
CA TRP A 211 0.81 -39.64 17.52
C TRP A 211 0.48 -40.41 18.80
N GLU A 212 -0.51 -41.31 18.75
CA GLU A 212 -0.91 -42.17 19.87
C GLU A 212 0.20 -43.15 20.26
N LYS A 213 0.98 -43.63 19.29
CA LYS A 213 2.09 -44.56 19.52
C LYS A 213 3.26 -43.92 20.26
N HIS A 214 3.42 -42.60 20.11
CA HIS A 214 4.50 -41.83 20.73
C HIS A 214 4.05 -41.01 21.95
N LYS A 215 2.81 -41.22 22.39
CA LYS A 215 2.19 -40.47 23.49
C LYS A 215 3.00 -40.62 24.78
N ASP A 216 3.40 -39.48 25.35
CA ASP A 216 4.01 -39.43 26.66
C ASP A 216 2.97 -39.17 27.77
N THR A 217 3.43 -39.19 29.02
CA THR A 217 2.60 -39.02 30.21
C THR A 217 1.97 -37.63 30.33
N ARG A 218 2.47 -36.62 29.60
CA ARG A 218 1.95 -35.24 29.66
C ARG A 218 0.84 -34.98 28.63
N CYS A 219 0.79 -35.75 27.55
CA CYS A 219 -0.08 -35.49 26.41
C CYS A 219 -1.58 -35.34 26.75
N ASP A 220 -2.12 -36.14 27.67
CA ASP A 220 -3.54 -36.03 28.03
C ASP A 220 -3.85 -34.69 28.70
N LYS A 221 -3.01 -34.30 29.67
CA LYS A 221 -3.13 -33.01 30.36
C LYS A 221 -2.91 -31.83 29.40
N ASP A 222 -1.93 -31.95 28.51
CA ASP A 222 -1.62 -30.96 27.47
C ASP A 222 -2.84 -30.75 26.56
N ASN A 223 -3.46 -31.83 26.07
CA ASN A 223 -4.64 -31.76 25.19
C ASN A 223 -5.86 -31.14 25.88
N VAL A 224 -6.15 -31.54 27.13
CA VAL A 224 -7.26 -30.96 27.91
C VAL A 224 -7.06 -29.45 28.11
N ASN A 225 -5.84 -29.02 28.42
CA ASN A 225 -5.56 -27.60 28.58
C ASN A 225 -5.57 -26.84 27.25
N TYR A 226 -5.15 -27.48 26.16
CA TYR A 226 -5.17 -26.90 24.83
C TYR A 226 -6.60 -26.57 24.38
N GLU A 227 -7.58 -27.43 24.67
CA GLU A 227 -8.98 -27.29 24.26
C GLU A 227 -9.73 -26.19 25.03
N LYS A 228 -9.25 -25.75 26.19
CA LYS A 228 -9.90 -24.73 27.04
C LYS A 228 -9.86 -23.29 26.51
N PHE A 229 -8.96 -22.99 25.59
CA PHE A 229 -8.70 -21.61 25.13
C PHE A 229 -9.00 -21.50 23.65
N ASP A 230 -9.63 -20.42 23.20
CA ASP A 230 -9.66 -20.12 21.77
C ASP A 230 -8.31 -19.57 21.29
N TYR A 231 -7.90 -19.91 20.05
CA TYR A 231 -6.62 -19.46 19.51
C TYR A 231 -6.62 -17.96 19.20
N GLN A 232 -7.65 -17.45 18.54
CA GLN A 232 -7.73 -16.05 18.13
C GLN A 232 -7.90 -15.13 19.33
N GLU A 233 -8.74 -15.52 20.29
CA GLU A 233 -8.91 -14.78 21.54
C GLU A 233 -7.61 -14.71 22.34
N LEU A 234 -6.85 -15.82 22.40
CA LEU A 234 -5.56 -15.84 23.09
C LEU A 234 -4.56 -14.91 22.43
N LEU A 235 -4.40 -14.95 21.10
CA LEU A 235 -3.53 -14.03 20.37
C LEU A 235 -3.96 -12.58 20.56
N HIS A 236 -5.25 -12.30 20.51
CA HIS A 236 -5.78 -10.96 20.67
C HIS A 236 -5.51 -10.41 22.06
N ASN A 237 -5.58 -11.24 23.11
CA ASN A 237 -5.41 -10.81 24.50
C ASN A 237 -3.97 -10.89 25.01
N SER A 238 -2.98 -10.95 24.11
CA SER A 238 -1.57 -11.12 24.44
C SER A 238 -0.69 -9.99 23.93
N THR A 239 0.35 -9.65 24.71
CA THR A 239 1.36 -8.66 24.30
C THR A 239 2.44 -9.26 23.40
N PHE A 240 2.97 -10.42 23.78
CA PHE A 240 4.03 -11.12 23.05
C PHE A 240 3.59 -12.53 22.65
N CYS A 241 3.94 -12.95 21.43
CA CYS A 241 3.60 -14.26 20.88
C CYS A 241 4.85 -15.03 20.50
N ILE A 242 5.05 -16.20 21.10
CA ILE A 242 6.21 -17.04 20.79
C ILE A 242 6.02 -17.66 19.40
N VAL A 243 7.00 -17.49 18.54
CA VAL A 243 7.07 -18.06 17.19
C VAL A 243 8.27 -19.01 17.13
N PRO A 244 8.12 -20.25 17.64
CA PRO A 244 9.18 -21.24 17.58
C PRO A 244 9.22 -21.91 16.21
N ARG A 245 10.41 -22.37 15.81
CA ARG A 245 10.59 -23.24 14.64
C ARG A 245 9.63 -24.44 14.69
N GLY A 246 9.26 -24.93 13.52
CA GLY A 246 8.47 -26.14 13.37
C GLY A 246 9.12 -27.10 12.39
N ARG A 247 8.29 -27.81 11.60
CA ARG A 247 8.75 -28.59 10.43
C ARG A 247 9.67 -27.77 9.52
N ARG A 248 9.40 -26.46 9.42
CA ARG A 248 10.17 -25.43 8.70
C ARG A 248 10.61 -24.33 9.67
N LEU A 249 11.58 -23.50 9.27
CA LEU A 249 12.04 -22.36 10.07
C LEU A 249 10.97 -21.27 10.20
N GLY A 250 10.26 -20.98 9.11
CA GLY A 250 9.11 -20.07 9.11
C GLY A 250 7.82 -20.77 9.58
N SER A 251 6.93 -19.99 10.19
CA SER A 251 5.62 -20.46 10.67
C SER A 251 4.52 -19.49 10.27
N PHE A 252 3.33 -20.00 9.92
CA PHE A 252 2.13 -19.16 9.70
C PHE A 252 1.84 -18.25 10.90
N ARG A 253 2.20 -18.68 12.12
CA ARG A 253 2.08 -17.89 13.35
C ARG A 253 2.79 -16.55 13.27
N PHE A 254 3.86 -16.45 12.48
CA PHE A 254 4.52 -15.17 12.28
C PHE A 254 3.56 -14.12 11.73
N LEU A 255 2.81 -14.45 10.67
CA LEU A 255 1.82 -13.55 10.08
C LEU A 255 0.62 -13.32 11.00
N GLU A 256 0.14 -14.36 11.68
CA GLU A 256 -0.99 -14.26 12.63
C GLU A 256 -0.65 -13.33 13.80
N ALA A 257 0.58 -13.42 14.34
CA ALA A 257 1.07 -12.54 15.39
C ALA A 257 1.12 -11.08 14.90
N LEU A 258 1.58 -10.87 13.65
CA LEU A 258 1.62 -9.53 13.06
C LEU A 258 0.22 -8.93 12.91
N GLN A 259 -0.72 -9.70 12.38
CA GLN A 259 -2.12 -9.29 12.25
C GLN A 259 -2.74 -8.92 13.60
N ALA A 260 -2.43 -9.69 14.65
CA ALA A 260 -2.99 -9.53 15.98
C ALA A 260 -2.40 -8.37 16.81
N ALA A 261 -1.37 -7.68 16.31
CA ALA A 261 -0.53 -6.78 17.09
C ALA A 261 0.09 -7.47 18.33
N CYS A 262 0.32 -8.78 18.22
CA CYS A 262 1.02 -9.56 19.23
C CYS A 262 2.49 -9.63 18.83
N ILE A 263 3.38 -9.03 19.61
CA ILE A 263 4.78 -8.84 19.22
C ILE A 263 5.44 -10.21 19.06
N PRO A 264 5.92 -10.57 17.86
CA PRO A 264 6.53 -11.88 17.64
C PRO A 264 7.85 -12.00 18.41
N VAL A 265 7.95 -13.04 19.22
CA VAL A 265 9.16 -13.48 19.90
C VAL A 265 9.68 -14.71 19.15
N LEU A 266 10.71 -14.52 18.35
CA LEU A 266 11.20 -15.55 17.44
C LEU A 266 12.13 -16.52 18.20
N LEU A 267 11.86 -17.81 18.07
CA LEU A 267 12.70 -18.92 18.57
C LEU A 267 13.01 -19.85 17.40
N SER A 268 13.75 -19.34 16.43
CA SER A 268 14.09 -20.00 15.16
C SER A 268 15.48 -19.53 14.71
N ASP A 269 16.50 -19.99 15.42
CA ASP A 269 17.90 -19.62 15.18
C ASP A 269 18.32 -19.87 13.71
N GLY A 270 18.91 -18.86 13.07
CA GLY A 270 19.34 -18.92 11.67
C GLY A 270 18.21 -18.79 10.64
N TRP A 271 17.02 -18.33 11.02
CA TRP A 271 15.96 -17.98 10.06
C TRP A 271 16.17 -16.58 9.48
N GLU A 272 16.30 -16.47 8.16
CA GLU A 272 16.27 -15.19 7.45
C GLU A 272 14.82 -14.69 7.32
N LEU A 273 14.51 -13.57 7.98
CA LEU A 273 13.14 -13.07 8.06
C LEU A 273 12.62 -12.52 6.72
N PRO A 274 11.30 -12.52 6.51
CA PRO A 274 10.73 -12.00 5.27
C PRO A 274 11.15 -10.56 5.00
N PHE A 275 11.64 -10.29 3.79
CA PHE A 275 12.04 -8.97 3.30
C PHE A 275 13.04 -8.25 4.21
N SER A 276 13.91 -8.97 4.91
CA SER A 276 14.88 -8.45 5.88
C SER A 276 15.84 -7.38 5.34
N GLU A 277 16.10 -7.35 4.03
CA GLU A 277 16.86 -6.26 3.40
C GLU A 277 16.10 -4.93 3.40
N ALA A 278 14.77 -4.96 3.34
CA ALA A 278 13.89 -3.81 3.32
C ALA A 278 13.33 -3.48 4.71
N ILE A 279 12.87 -4.50 5.45
CA ILE A 279 12.21 -4.37 6.75
C ILE A 279 13.24 -4.36 7.87
N ASP A 280 13.09 -3.42 8.81
CA ASP A 280 13.85 -3.38 10.05
C ASP A 280 13.11 -4.14 11.16
N TRP A 281 13.36 -5.45 11.23
CA TRP A 281 12.73 -6.34 12.22
C TRP A 281 13.10 -5.98 13.67
N GLY A 282 14.18 -5.24 13.91
CA GLY A 282 14.53 -4.73 15.24
C GLY A 282 13.50 -3.75 15.82
N LYS A 283 12.58 -3.24 15.00
CA LYS A 283 11.47 -2.35 15.37
C LYS A 283 10.13 -3.08 15.52
N ALA A 284 10.04 -4.38 15.25
CA ALA A 284 8.76 -5.10 15.25
C ALA A 284 8.80 -6.48 15.91
N ALA A 285 9.98 -7.07 16.11
CA ALA A 285 10.14 -8.41 16.64
C ALA A 285 11.20 -8.47 17.75
N VAL A 286 11.07 -9.47 18.63
CA VAL A 286 12.10 -9.82 19.61
C VAL A 286 12.78 -11.09 19.15
N MET A 287 14.10 -11.03 18.90
CA MET A 287 14.90 -12.19 18.54
C MET A 287 15.33 -12.92 19.82
N GLY A 288 14.87 -14.15 20.00
CA GLY A 288 15.27 -15.02 21.12
C GLY A 288 16.12 -16.18 20.63
N SER A 289 17.19 -16.51 21.37
CA SER A 289 17.91 -17.76 21.12
C SER A 289 17.16 -18.94 21.73
N GLU A 290 17.07 -20.03 20.99
CA GLU A 290 16.45 -21.27 21.47
C GLU A 290 17.13 -21.83 22.72
N ARG A 291 18.44 -21.57 22.87
CA ARG A 291 19.22 -21.99 24.04
C ARG A 291 18.88 -21.21 25.31
N LEU A 292 18.32 -20.00 25.17
CA LEU A 292 18.02 -19.09 26.28
C LEU A 292 16.52 -19.05 26.61
N LEU A 293 15.75 -20.07 26.21
CA LEU A 293 14.30 -20.11 26.40
C LEU A 293 13.87 -19.80 27.85
N LEU A 294 14.58 -20.31 28.85
CA LEU A 294 14.24 -20.11 30.26
C LEU A 294 14.46 -18.66 30.76
N GLN A 295 15.29 -17.88 30.06
CA GLN A 295 15.54 -16.46 30.35
C GLN A 295 14.56 -15.53 29.61
N LEU A 296 13.73 -16.09 28.72
CA LEU A 296 12.78 -15.30 27.94
C LEU A 296 11.79 -14.51 28.82
N PRO A 297 11.20 -15.09 29.89
CA PRO A 297 10.29 -14.36 30.78
C PRO A 297 10.88 -13.11 31.44
N SER A 298 12.14 -13.14 31.87
CA SER A 298 12.80 -11.97 32.45
C SER A 298 13.11 -10.94 31.38
N THR A 299 13.63 -11.38 30.23
CA THR A 299 13.98 -10.52 29.09
C THR A 299 12.79 -9.67 28.62
N ILE A 300 11.62 -10.30 28.41
CA ILE A 300 10.44 -9.57 27.92
C ILE A 300 9.86 -8.61 28.96
N ARG A 301 9.96 -8.92 30.26
CA ARG A 301 9.50 -8.04 31.35
C ARG A 301 10.35 -6.78 31.45
N CYS A 302 11.59 -6.81 30.97
CA CYS A 302 12.46 -5.63 30.93
C CYS A 302 12.14 -4.67 29.76
N ILE A 303 11.27 -5.05 28.82
CA ILE A 303 10.90 -4.18 27.70
C ILE A 303 9.94 -3.10 28.21
N ARG A 304 10.34 -1.83 28.08
CA ARG A 304 9.55 -0.69 28.55
C ARG A 304 8.22 -0.56 27.77
N PRO A 305 7.14 -0.04 28.41
CA PRO A 305 5.83 0.10 27.77
C PRO A 305 5.84 0.93 26.47
N GLU A 306 6.67 1.97 26.38
CA GLU A 306 6.76 2.81 25.17
C GLU A 306 7.33 2.01 24.00
N ARG A 307 8.28 1.12 24.27
CA ARG A 307 8.85 0.22 23.26
C ARG A 307 7.85 -0.86 22.85
N VAL A 308 7.04 -1.37 23.78
CA VAL A 308 5.94 -2.29 23.46
C VAL A 308 4.95 -1.62 22.51
N LEU A 309 4.51 -0.39 22.81
CA LEU A 309 3.61 0.37 21.95
C LEU A 309 4.20 0.57 20.55
N ALA A 310 5.47 0.96 20.46
CA ALA A 310 6.17 1.14 19.19
C ALA A 310 6.24 -0.18 18.39
N PHE A 311 6.54 -1.30 19.04
CA PHE A 311 6.55 -2.63 18.40
C PHE A 311 5.17 -3.02 17.87
N GLN A 312 4.11 -2.78 18.63
CA GLN A 312 2.74 -3.08 18.20
C GLN A 312 2.31 -2.21 17.01
N GLN A 313 2.61 -0.91 17.05
CA GLN A 313 2.33 -0.01 15.93
C GLN A 313 3.11 -0.41 14.67
N GLN A 314 4.40 -0.73 14.80
CA GLN A 314 5.22 -1.16 13.67
C GLN A 314 4.73 -2.49 13.11
N THR A 315 4.36 -3.43 13.97
CA THR A 315 3.81 -4.73 13.57
C THR A 315 2.58 -4.56 12.66
N GLN A 316 1.66 -3.67 13.03
CA GLN A 316 0.45 -3.40 12.26
C GLN A 316 0.75 -2.66 10.95
N PHE A 317 1.69 -1.71 11.00
CA PHE A 317 2.19 -1.07 9.79
C PHE A 317 2.72 -2.10 8.80
N LEU A 318 3.58 -3.03 9.24
CA LEU A 318 4.17 -4.06 8.39
C LEU A 318 3.12 -5.03 7.85
N TRP A 319 2.19 -5.47 8.70
CA TRP A 319 1.06 -6.31 8.28
C TRP A 319 0.29 -5.68 7.12
N ASP A 320 -0.23 -4.47 7.33
CA ASP A 320 -1.03 -3.81 6.32
C ASP A 320 -0.23 -3.43 5.06
N ALA A 321 1.07 -3.15 5.22
CA ALA A 321 1.93 -2.70 4.13
C ALA A 321 2.36 -3.82 3.19
N TYR A 322 2.76 -4.96 3.75
CA TYR A 322 3.54 -5.97 3.03
C TYR A 322 2.92 -7.38 3.10
N PHE A 323 2.08 -7.65 4.09
CA PHE A 323 1.65 -9.02 4.41
C PHE A 323 0.14 -9.26 4.38
N LEU A 324 -0.66 -8.21 4.19
CA LEU A 324 -2.13 -8.28 4.24
C LEU A 324 -2.74 -9.20 3.18
N SER A 325 -2.06 -9.37 2.03
CA SER A 325 -2.55 -10.16 0.91
C SER A 325 -1.41 -10.69 0.04
N VAL A 326 -1.70 -11.70 -0.80
CA VAL A 326 -0.74 -12.24 -1.76
C VAL A 326 -0.22 -11.13 -2.70
N ASP A 327 -1.10 -10.23 -3.14
CA ASP A 327 -0.69 -9.07 -3.96
C ASP A 327 0.38 -8.21 -3.28
N LYS A 328 0.28 -7.97 -1.97
CA LYS A 328 1.29 -7.20 -1.23
C LYS A 328 2.62 -7.93 -1.16
N ILE A 329 2.59 -9.23 -0.90
CA ILE A 329 3.80 -10.06 -0.80
C ILE A 329 4.54 -10.11 -2.15
N VAL A 330 3.81 -10.36 -3.24
CA VAL A 330 4.38 -10.43 -4.59
C VAL A 330 4.88 -9.08 -5.05
N HIS A 331 4.09 -8.00 -4.89
CA HIS A 331 4.56 -6.66 -5.26
C HIS A 331 5.77 -6.22 -4.45
N THR A 332 5.85 -6.55 -3.17
CA THR A 332 7.04 -6.27 -2.33
C THR A 332 8.26 -7.01 -2.86
N THR A 333 8.11 -8.28 -3.23
CA THR A 333 9.18 -9.09 -3.84
C THR A 333 9.69 -8.43 -5.13
N LEU A 334 8.79 -8.03 -6.03
CA LEU A 334 9.13 -7.39 -7.30
C LEU A 334 9.79 -6.02 -7.11
N GLU A 335 9.29 -5.21 -6.18
CA GLU A 335 9.83 -3.89 -5.85
C GLU A 335 11.23 -3.97 -5.23
N ILE A 336 11.49 -4.98 -4.39
CA ILE A 336 12.83 -5.25 -3.86
C ILE A 336 13.80 -5.59 -4.98
N ILE A 337 13.41 -6.49 -5.91
CA ILE A 337 14.27 -6.84 -7.05
C ILE A 337 14.52 -5.61 -7.92
N ARG A 338 13.50 -4.80 -8.16
CA ARG A 338 13.60 -3.55 -8.91
C ARG A 338 14.56 -2.55 -8.28
N ASP A 339 14.53 -2.39 -6.95
CA ASP A 339 15.44 -1.47 -6.24
C ASP A 339 16.91 -1.85 -6.41
N ARG A 340 17.20 -3.15 -6.51
CA ARG A 340 18.57 -3.64 -6.78
C ARG A 340 19.07 -3.28 -8.18
N LEU A 341 18.15 -3.06 -9.13
CA LEU A 341 18.48 -2.83 -10.55
C LEU A 341 18.63 -1.36 -10.91
N PHE A 342 17.73 -0.50 -10.41
CA PHE A 342 17.66 0.89 -10.86
C PHE A 342 18.06 1.89 -9.79
N GLN A 343 17.50 1.78 -8.59
CA GLN A 343 17.71 2.75 -7.50
C GLN A 343 17.53 2.09 -6.14
N ASN A 344 18.55 2.22 -5.30
CA ASN A 344 18.49 1.72 -3.94
C ASN A 344 17.69 2.69 -3.05
N ARG A 345 16.39 2.42 -2.85
CA ARG A 345 15.57 3.17 -1.90
C ARG A 345 16.14 3.02 -0.49
N SER A 346 16.11 4.11 0.28
CA SER A 346 16.57 4.04 1.67
C SER A 346 15.69 3.06 2.47
N ARG A 347 16.32 2.32 3.40
CA ARG A 347 15.61 1.45 4.35
C ARG A 347 14.55 2.22 5.17
N PHE A 348 14.70 3.53 5.30
CA PHE A 348 13.71 4.40 5.92
C PHE A 348 12.36 4.37 5.19
N LEU A 349 12.34 4.47 3.85
CA LEU A 349 11.11 4.45 3.05
C LEU A 349 10.31 3.15 3.21
N TRP A 350 11.01 2.02 3.38
CA TRP A 350 10.41 0.72 3.65
C TRP A 350 9.82 0.57 5.06
N ASN A 351 10.19 1.44 5.99
CA ASN A 351 9.76 1.33 7.39
C ASN A 351 8.98 2.56 7.88
N ALA A 352 8.68 3.51 7.00
CA ALA A 352 7.93 4.73 7.29
C ALA A 352 6.64 4.81 6.47
N LEU A 353 5.68 5.58 6.97
CA LEU A 353 4.45 5.88 6.24
C LEU A 353 4.71 6.90 5.12
N PRO A 354 4.10 6.75 3.93
CA PRO A 354 2.91 5.95 3.63
C PRO A 354 3.15 4.53 3.09
N ARG A 355 4.23 3.85 3.54
CA ARG A 355 4.65 2.49 3.17
C ARG A 355 5.50 2.50 1.89
N GLY A 356 6.54 1.66 1.86
CA GLY A 356 7.53 1.65 0.77
C GLY A 356 6.95 1.41 -0.64
N LEU A 357 5.87 0.65 -0.77
CA LEU A 357 5.22 0.40 -2.07
C LEU A 357 4.58 1.64 -2.70
N LEU A 358 4.30 2.67 -1.89
CA LEU A 358 3.62 3.90 -2.31
C LEU A 358 4.55 5.11 -2.36
N ALA A 359 5.85 4.91 -2.11
CA ALA A 359 6.91 5.89 -2.34
C ALA A 359 7.67 5.48 -3.61
N LEU A 360 7.30 6.08 -4.74
CA LEU A 360 7.84 5.75 -6.05
C LEU A 360 9.28 6.29 -6.19
N PRO A 361 10.28 5.44 -6.43
CA PRO A 361 11.66 5.89 -6.64
C PRO A 361 11.79 6.72 -7.93
N ASP A 362 10.95 6.44 -8.94
CA ASP A 362 10.91 7.19 -10.21
C ASP A 362 10.58 8.67 -10.05
N PHE A 363 9.88 9.03 -8.98
CA PHE A 363 9.52 10.42 -8.71
C PHE A 363 10.67 11.21 -8.10
N SER A 364 11.25 10.71 -7.01
CA SER A 364 12.42 11.30 -6.36
C SER A 364 13.05 10.33 -5.37
N THR A 365 14.36 10.46 -5.17
CA THR A 365 15.10 9.80 -4.08
C THR A 365 15.20 10.66 -2.82
N HIS A 366 14.87 11.96 -2.92
CA HIS A 366 14.91 12.90 -1.80
C HIS A 366 13.61 12.89 -1.03
N LEU A 367 13.70 12.67 0.29
CA LEU A 367 12.53 12.59 1.18
C LEU A 367 11.70 13.88 1.19
N GLY A 368 12.35 15.04 1.07
CA GLY A 368 11.70 16.35 1.09
C GLY A 368 10.74 16.60 -0.09
N ASP A 369 10.91 15.90 -1.21
CA ASP A 369 10.05 16.05 -2.38
C ASP A 369 8.70 15.34 -2.20
N PHE A 370 8.58 14.45 -1.23
CA PHE A 370 7.32 13.77 -0.93
C PHE A 370 6.51 14.56 0.09
N PRO A 371 5.16 14.58 -0.03
CA PRO A 371 4.32 15.35 0.87
C PRO A 371 4.29 14.82 2.32
N PHE A 372 4.80 13.61 2.57
CA PHE A 372 4.61 12.89 3.83
C PHE A 372 5.75 13.10 4.85
N TYR A 373 6.97 13.34 4.37
CA TYR A 373 8.17 13.30 5.22
C TYR A 373 8.60 14.68 5.74
N SER A 374 7.89 15.74 5.33
CA SER A 374 8.25 17.13 5.61
C SER A 374 8.30 17.45 7.10
N LEU A 375 7.27 17.05 7.86
CA LEU A 375 7.21 17.28 9.32
C LEU A 375 8.34 16.57 10.08
N GLN A 376 8.71 15.36 9.67
CA GLN A 376 9.75 14.57 10.35
C GLN A 376 11.16 15.15 10.15
N HIS A 377 11.38 15.90 9.07
CA HIS A 377 12.68 16.49 8.71
C HIS A 377 12.72 18.01 8.93
N GLY A 378 11.64 18.61 9.46
CA GLY A 378 11.55 20.06 9.64
C GLY A 378 11.57 20.85 8.32
N SER A 379 11.29 20.20 7.18
CA SER A 379 11.17 20.87 5.88
C SER A 379 9.74 21.35 5.65
N SER A 380 9.57 22.42 4.88
CA SER A 380 8.26 22.94 4.50
C SER A 380 8.10 22.91 2.98
N PRO A 381 6.90 22.61 2.46
CA PRO A 381 6.63 22.69 1.02
C PRO A 381 6.86 24.10 0.49
N SER A 382 7.14 24.20 -0.81
CA SER A 382 7.34 25.45 -1.53
C SER A 382 6.27 26.51 -1.22
N ASN A 383 6.68 27.77 -1.21
CA ASN A 383 5.79 28.92 -1.00
C ASN A 383 4.99 29.31 -2.26
N LYS A 384 5.11 28.55 -3.34
CA LYS A 384 4.41 28.79 -4.60
C LYS A 384 3.62 27.56 -5.07
N PHE A 385 2.62 27.80 -5.92
CA PHE A 385 1.84 26.76 -6.57
C PHE A 385 1.75 26.97 -8.09
N THR A 386 1.47 25.89 -8.81
CA THR A 386 1.11 25.89 -10.23
C THR A 386 -0.39 25.70 -10.35
N ALA A 387 -1.08 26.59 -11.06
CA ALA A 387 -2.49 26.42 -11.36
C ALA A 387 -2.67 25.61 -12.64
N LEU A 388 -3.43 24.51 -12.57
CA LEU A 388 -3.79 23.67 -13.70
C LEU A 388 -5.27 23.88 -14.02
N LEU A 389 -5.57 24.50 -15.16
CA LEU A 389 -6.92 24.69 -15.65
C LEU A 389 -7.24 23.69 -16.77
N TRP A 390 -8.33 22.96 -16.59
CA TRP A 390 -8.86 22.05 -17.60
C TRP A 390 -9.90 22.77 -18.46
N ALA A 391 -9.60 22.95 -19.75
CA ALA A 391 -10.46 23.66 -20.70
C ALA A 391 -11.09 22.68 -21.70
N THR A 392 -12.42 22.56 -21.69
CA THR A 392 -13.18 21.65 -22.57
C THR A 392 -14.06 22.39 -23.58
N SER A 393 -14.34 23.67 -23.33
CA SER A 393 -15.20 24.49 -24.18
C SER A 393 -14.43 25.54 -24.98
N LEU A 394 -15.07 26.01 -26.05
CA LEU A 394 -14.53 27.06 -26.90
C LEU A 394 -14.46 28.42 -26.20
N LEU A 395 -13.39 29.17 -26.48
CA LEU A 395 -13.28 30.57 -26.10
C LEU A 395 -14.09 31.48 -27.03
N SER A 396 -15.34 31.73 -26.65
CA SER A 396 -16.32 32.47 -27.44
C SER A 396 -16.53 33.91 -26.97
N SER A 397 -16.35 34.21 -25.68
CA SER A 397 -16.58 35.55 -25.12
C SER A 397 -15.54 35.92 -24.06
N PRO A 398 -15.09 37.18 -23.99
CA PRO A 398 -14.20 37.66 -22.93
C PRO A 398 -14.86 37.59 -21.52
N SER A 399 -16.19 37.47 -21.45
CA SER A 399 -16.93 37.31 -20.20
C SER A 399 -17.00 35.87 -19.68
N GLN A 400 -16.36 34.92 -20.36
CA GLN A 400 -16.40 33.51 -19.94
C GLN A 400 -15.74 33.29 -18.57
N PRO A 401 -16.28 32.36 -17.75
CA PRO A 401 -15.78 32.11 -16.39
C PRO A 401 -14.28 31.77 -16.35
N ILE A 402 -13.79 30.97 -17.31
CA ILE A 402 -12.38 30.56 -17.38
C ILE A 402 -11.42 31.76 -17.48
N LEU A 403 -11.76 32.80 -18.24
CA LEU A 403 -10.89 33.98 -18.40
C LEU A 403 -10.83 34.81 -17.12
N ARG A 404 -11.97 34.97 -16.43
CA ARG A 404 -12.03 35.62 -15.11
C ARG A 404 -11.27 34.83 -14.06
N LEU A 405 -11.35 33.51 -14.11
CA LEU A 405 -10.63 32.61 -13.21
C LEU A 405 -9.12 32.72 -13.41
N ILE A 406 -8.63 32.72 -14.66
CA ILE A 406 -7.21 32.93 -14.99
C ILE A 406 -6.72 34.26 -14.39
N GLN A 407 -7.49 35.34 -14.57
CA GLN A 407 -7.15 36.64 -13.99
C GLN A 407 -7.11 36.59 -12.46
N ALA A 408 -8.11 36.01 -11.80
CA ALA A 408 -8.18 35.91 -10.35
C ALA A 408 -6.99 35.12 -9.76
N VAL A 409 -6.63 34.01 -10.38
CA VAL A 409 -5.49 33.17 -9.97
C VAL A 409 -4.16 33.88 -10.23
N SER A 410 -4.02 34.57 -11.37
CA SER A 410 -2.78 35.28 -11.73
C SER A 410 -2.41 36.42 -10.76
N ARG A 411 -3.40 36.95 -10.04
CA ARG A 411 -3.21 38.00 -9.02
C ARG A 411 -2.77 37.45 -7.67
N SER A 412 -2.77 36.12 -7.47
CA SER A 412 -2.31 35.53 -6.22
C SER A 412 -0.80 35.73 -6.06
N GLN A 413 -0.39 36.19 -4.89
CA GLN A 413 1.02 36.35 -4.55
C GLN A 413 1.78 35.01 -4.49
N TYR A 414 1.06 33.88 -4.42
CA TYR A 414 1.64 32.55 -4.33
C TYR A 414 1.61 31.79 -5.66
N CYS A 415 0.96 32.32 -6.71
CA CYS A 415 0.97 31.67 -8.01
C CYS A 415 2.35 31.81 -8.67
N ALA A 416 2.97 30.70 -9.08
CA ALA A 416 4.19 30.72 -9.88
C ALA A 416 3.90 30.76 -11.38
N GLN A 417 2.90 30.00 -11.83
CA GLN A 417 2.51 29.89 -13.24
C GLN A 417 1.10 29.33 -13.37
N ILE A 418 0.51 29.55 -14.54
CA ILE A 418 -0.78 29.01 -14.94
C ILE A 418 -0.58 28.10 -16.15
N LEU A 419 -1.02 26.85 -16.03
CA LEU A 419 -1.00 25.83 -17.06
C LEU A 419 -2.43 25.54 -17.50
N VAL A 420 -2.75 25.84 -18.75
CA VAL A 420 -4.04 25.49 -19.34
C VAL A 420 -3.88 24.23 -20.18
N VAL A 421 -4.58 23.18 -19.79
CA VAL A 421 -4.67 21.96 -20.61
C VAL A 421 -5.89 22.08 -21.49
N TRP A 422 -5.63 22.28 -22.78
CA TRP A 422 -6.65 22.43 -23.81
C TRP A 422 -7.13 21.06 -24.26
N SER A 423 -8.30 20.66 -23.76
CA SER A 423 -8.95 19.38 -24.05
C SER A 423 -10.26 19.58 -24.83
N CYS A 424 -10.23 20.51 -25.78
CA CYS A 424 -11.31 20.72 -26.73
C CYS A 424 -10.93 20.10 -28.08
N GLU A 425 -11.90 19.50 -28.78
CA GLU A 425 -11.71 18.99 -30.15
C GLU A 425 -11.38 20.10 -31.15
N LYS A 426 -11.73 21.35 -30.80
CA LYS A 426 -11.50 22.53 -31.64
C LYS A 426 -10.07 23.05 -31.49
N PRO A 427 -9.51 23.71 -32.52
CA PRO A 427 -8.14 24.20 -32.49
C PRO A 427 -7.90 25.20 -31.35
N LEU A 428 -6.65 25.22 -30.87
CA LEU A 428 -6.19 26.15 -29.85
C LEU A 428 -6.53 27.60 -30.21
N PRO A 429 -7.15 28.35 -29.27
CA PRO A 429 -7.44 29.77 -29.48
C PRO A 429 -6.15 30.56 -29.73
N PRO A 430 -6.15 31.54 -30.66
CA PRO A 430 -4.99 32.39 -30.92
C PRO A 430 -4.60 33.18 -29.66
N ARG A 431 -3.32 33.53 -29.56
CA ARG A 431 -2.73 34.18 -28.36
C ARG A 431 -3.52 35.40 -27.88
N GLY A 432 -4.08 36.20 -28.79
CA GLY A 432 -4.84 37.41 -28.45
C GLY A 432 -6.18 37.17 -27.73
N LYS A 433 -6.70 35.93 -27.69
CA LYS A 433 -7.92 35.59 -26.95
C LYS A 433 -7.67 35.29 -25.46
N TRP A 434 -6.40 35.11 -25.07
CA TRP A 434 -6.02 34.81 -23.70
C TRP A 434 -5.74 36.12 -22.94
N PRO A 435 -6.05 36.18 -21.63
CA PRO A 435 -5.86 37.40 -20.86
C PRO A 435 -4.37 37.63 -20.59
N GLN A 436 -3.96 38.89 -20.52
CA GLN A 436 -2.65 39.22 -19.95
C GLN A 436 -2.64 38.86 -18.46
N THR A 437 -1.57 38.19 -18.05
CA THR A 437 -1.42 37.61 -16.71
C THR A 437 -0.12 38.11 -16.08
N ALA A 438 -0.10 38.27 -14.76
CA ALA A 438 1.09 38.69 -14.02
C ALA A 438 2.13 37.56 -13.85
N VAL A 439 1.72 36.33 -14.16
CA VAL A 439 2.51 35.10 -14.07
C VAL A 439 2.53 34.41 -15.44
N PRO A 440 3.53 33.57 -15.75
CA PRO A 440 3.57 32.83 -17.01
C PRO A 440 2.30 32.01 -17.25
N LEU A 441 1.72 32.16 -18.44
CA LEU A 441 0.58 31.39 -18.92
C LEU A 441 1.03 30.44 -20.04
N THR A 442 1.04 29.14 -19.75
CA THR A 442 1.42 28.07 -20.68
C THR A 442 0.17 27.34 -21.13
N ILE A 443 -0.01 27.14 -22.43
CA ILE A 443 -1.12 26.34 -22.97
C ILE A 443 -0.55 25.06 -23.59
N ILE A 444 -1.05 23.91 -23.15
CA ILE A 444 -0.67 22.58 -23.66
C ILE A 444 -1.90 21.92 -24.27
N GLN A 445 -1.74 21.30 -25.44
CA GLN A 445 -2.77 20.45 -26.03
C GLN A 445 -2.90 19.15 -25.23
N GLY A 446 -4.08 18.90 -24.65
CA GLY A 446 -4.42 17.64 -23.96
C GLY A 446 -4.77 16.53 -24.95
N ARG A 447 -4.85 15.28 -24.49
CA ARG A 447 -5.19 14.10 -25.33
C ARG A 447 -6.69 13.76 -25.26
N ILE A 448 -7.54 14.75 -24.93
CA ILE A 448 -9.01 14.70 -24.87
C ILE A 448 -9.57 13.84 -23.71
N LYS A 449 -8.74 13.02 -23.06
CA LYS A 449 -9.17 12.11 -21.99
C LYS A 449 -9.28 12.84 -20.65
N LEU A 450 -10.27 12.48 -19.84
CA LEU A 450 -10.52 13.11 -18.54
C LEU A 450 -9.35 12.89 -17.57
N SER A 451 -8.72 11.71 -17.63
CA SER A 451 -7.58 11.32 -16.82
C SER A 451 -6.30 12.12 -17.13
N ASP A 452 -6.19 12.75 -18.31
CA ASP A 452 -5.01 13.52 -18.71
C ASP A 452 -4.76 14.73 -17.80
N ARG A 453 -5.78 15.24 -17.10
CA ARG A 453 -5.62 16.32 -16.14
C ARG A 453 -4.61 15.99 -15.03
N PHE A 454 -4.39 14.69 -14.76
CA PHE A 454 -3.46 14.20 -13.75
C PHE A 454 -2.16 13.66 -14.34
N PHE A 455 -1.89 13.89 -15.62
CA PHE A 455 -0.61 13.55 -16.23
C PHE A 455 0.53 14.38 -15.59
N PRO A 456 1.73 13.81 -15.33
CA PRO A 456 2.86 14.52 -14.73
C PRO A 456 3.53 15.44 -15.77
N TYR A 457 2.88 16.55 -16.11
CA TYR A 457 3.42 17.54 -17.05
C TYR A 457 4.73 18.14 -16.51
N ALA A 458 5.80 18.09 -17.32
CA ALA A 458 7.12 18.64 -16.96
C ALA A 458 7.10 20.15 -16.61
N ALA A 459 6.08 20.88 -17.06
CA ALA A 459 5.86 22.27 -16.69
C ALA A 459 5.51 22.44 -15.18
N ILE A 460 4.98 21.42 -14.50
CA ILE A 460 4.62 21.48 -13.09
C ILE A 460 5.87 21.27 -12.22
N GLN A 461 6.49 22.38 -11.83
CA GLN A 461 7.71 22.38 -11.01
C GLN A 461 7.46 22.62 -9.52
N THR A 462 6.26 23.07 -9.15
CA THR A 462 5.91 23.37 -7.75
C THR A 462 5.32 22.15 -7.04
N ASP A 463 5.53 22.08 -5.73
CA ASP A 463 4.97 20.99 -4.90
C ASP A 463 3.44 20.98 -4.91
N ALA A 464 2.84 22.17 -4.94
CA ALA A 464 1.40 22.37 -4.89
C ALA A 464 0.79 22.56 -6.27
N VAL A 465 -0.23 21.77 -6.59
CA VAL A 465 -1.05 21.94 -7.79
C VAL A 465 -2.44 22.42 -7.40
N LEU A 466 -2.86 23.57 -7.92
CA LEU A 466 -4.24 24.02 -7.86
C LEU A 466 -4.97 23.54 -9.11
N SER A 467 -5.79 22.50 -8.99
CA SER A 467 -6.59 22.00 -10.11
C SER A 467 -7.95 22.69 -10.18
N LEU A 468 -8.31 23.13 -11.38
CA LEU A 468 -9.48 23.97 -11.65
C LEU A 468 -10.20 23.53 -12.91
N ASP A 469 -11.53 23.50 -12.86
CA ASP A 469 -12.40 23.35 -14.02
C ASP A 469 -12.76 24.71 -14.62
N GLU A 470 -13.06 24.75 -15.92
CA GLU A 470 -13.36 25.99 -16.67
C GLU A 470 -14.58 26.79 -16.16
N HIS A 471 -15.47 26.17 -15.38
CA HIS A 471 -16.67 26.81 -14.82
C HIS A 471 -16.51 27.24 -13.35
N THR A 472 -15.34 27.01 -12.75
CA THR A 472 -15.06 27.36 -11.36
C THR A 472 -14.97 28.89 -11.21
N SER A 473 -15.59 29.40 -10.15
CA SER A 473 -15.55 30.82 -9.77
C SER A 473 -14.87 30.93 -8.42
N LEU A 474 -13.68 31.53 -8.38
CA LEU A 474 -12.89 31.76 -7.17
C LEU A 474 -12.27 33.15 -7.21
N SER A 475 -12.26 33.81 -6.06
CA SER A 475 -11.53 35.05 -5.83
C SER A 475 -10.06 34.79 -5.47
N THR A 476 -9.20 35.78 -5.68
CA THR A 476 -7.78 35.71 -5.30
C THR A 476 -7.59 35.43 -3.81
N SER A 477 -8.45 36.00 -2.93
CA SER A 477 -8.40 35.75 -1.48
C SER A 477 -8.73 34.31 -1.10
N GLU A 478 -9.68 33.68 -1.80
CA GLU A 478 -10.04 32.28 -1.56
C GLU A 478 -8.92 31.33 -2.02
N VAL A 479 -8.29 31.63 -3.16
CA VAL A 479 -7.12 30.92 -3.66
C VAL A 479 -5.96 31.01 -2.65
N ASP A 480 -5.64 32.23 -2.19
CA ASP A 480 -4.59 32.46 -1.20
C ASP A 480 -4.86 31.72 0.12
N PHE A 481 -6.11 31.75 0.61
CA PHE A 481 -6.50 31.06 1.84
C PHE A 481 -6.35 29.54 1.71
N ALA A 482 -6.90 28.96 0.64
CA ALA A 482 -6.83 27.53 0.39
C ALA A 482 -5.38 27.04 0.24
N PHE A 483 -4.51 27.83 -0.39
CA PHE A 483 -3.09 27.52 -0.47
C PHE A 483 -2.40 27.53 0.90
N VAL A 484 -2.68 28.53 1.74
CA VAL A 484 -2.13 28.60 3.10
C VAL A 484 -2.58 27.40 3.94
N VAL A 485 -3.86 27.01 3.82
CA VAL A 485 -4.37 25.78 4.46
C VAL A 485 -3.64 24.55 3.94
N TRP A 486 -3.46 24.41 2.63
CA TRP A 486 -2.76 23.28 2.03
C TRP A 486 -1.30 23.19 2.50
N ARG A 487 -0.59 24.30 2.68
CA ARG A 487 0.79 24.28 3.19
C ARG A 487 0.92 23.69 4.60
N SER A 488 -0.15 23.75 5.40
CA SER A 488 -0.19 23.10 6.72
C SER A 488 -0.52 21.60 6.65
N PHE A 489 -1.03 21.12 5.52
CA PHE A 489 -1.47 19.74 5.28
C PHE A 489 -1.10 19.26 3.86
N PRO A 490 0.20 19.28 3.47
CA PRO A 490 0.63 19.05 2.09
C PRO A 490 0.27 17.65 1.57
N GLU A 491 0.09 16.68 2.45
CA GLU A 491 -0.32 15.31 2.17
C GLU A 491 -1.82 15.12 1.92
N ARG A 492 -2.63 16.18 2.09
CA ARG A 492 -4.09 16.09 1.95
C ARG A 492 -4.59 16.90 0.77
N ILE A 493 -5.72 16.47 0.20
CA ILE A 493 -6.47 17.28 -0.76
C ILE A 493 -7.21 18.37 0.04
N VAL A 494 -7.02 19.63 -0.34
CA VAL A 494 -7.69 20.79 0.25
C VAL A 494 -8.51 21.49 -0.82
N GLY A 495 -9.82 21.60 -0.66
CA GLY A 495 -10.65 22.20 -1.72
C GLY A 495 -12.05 22.60 -1.27
N PHE A 496 -12.83 23.12 -2.22
CA PHE A 496 -14.10 23.79 -1.92
C PHE A 496 -15.32 22.86 -2.01
N PRO A 497 -15.58 22.18 -3.15
CA PRO A 497 -16.74 21.32 -3.28
C PRO A 497 -16.43 19.98 -2.63
N ALA A 498 -17.25 19.60 -1.65
CA ALA A 498 -17.09 18.36 -0.89
C ALA A 498 -18.29 17.44 -1.08
N GLN A 499 -18.04 16.14 -1.10
CA GLN A 499 -19.02 15.06 -1.20
C GLN A 499 -18.67 13.96 -0.20
N SER A 500 -19.54 12.97 -0.05
CA SER A 500 -19.30 11.87 0.87
C SER A 500 -19.66 10.51 0.31
N HIS A 501 -19.14 9.47 0.95
CA HIS A 501 -19.56 8.08 0.78
C HIS A 501 -20.27 7.60 2.05
N PHE A 502 -21.08 6.56 1.93
CA PHE A 502 -21.74 5.89 3.05
C PHE A 502 -21.90 4.41 2.73
N TRP A 503 -22.04 3.56 3.75
CA TRP A 503 -22.41 2.17 3.54
C TRP A 503 -23.93 2.06 3.47
N ASP A 504 -24.46 1.47 2.39
CA ASP A 504 -25.88 1.13 2.28
C ASP A 504 -26.06 -0.33 2.77
N PRO A 505 -26.64 -0.55 3.96
CA PRO A 505 -26.82 -1.90 4.50
C PRO A 505 -27.89 -2.70 3.76
N GLU A 506 -28.86 -2.06 3.11
CA GLU A 506 -29.93 -2.74 2.36
C GLU A 506 -29.38 -3.30 1.06
N GLN A 507 -28.60 -2.49 0.34
CA GLN A 507 -27.98 -2.86 -0.93
C GLN A 507 -26.63 -3.58 -0.77
N LYS A 508 -26.09 -3.64 0.46
CA LYS A 508 -24.75 -4.17 0.78
C LYS A 508 -23.66 -3.62 -0.14
N ARG A 509 -23.72 -2.32 -0.43
CA ARG A 509 -22.76 -1.63 -1.31
C ARG A 509 -22.43 -0.24 -0.80
N TRP A 510 -21.34 0.34 -1.30
CA TRP A 510 -20.96 1.70 -0.95
C TRP A 510 -21.79 2.70 -1.76
N GLY A 511 -22.47 3.60 -1.07
CA GLY A 511 -23.21 4.73 -1.59
C GLY A 511 -22.34 5.98 -1.74
N TYR A 512 -22.63 6.78 -2.75
CA TYR A 512 -22.07 8.10 -3.02
C TYR A 512 -23.15 9.16 -2.79
N THR A 513 -22.81 10.29 -2.15
CA THR A 513 -23.79 11.35 -1.89
C THR A 513 -23.22 12.74 -2.10
N SER A 514 -24.01 13.57 -2.78
CA SER A 514 -23.80 15.01 -2.94
C SER A 514 -24.64 15.83 -1.95
N ARG A 515 -25.35 15.17 -1.02
CA ARG A 515 -26.16 15.86 -0.01
C ARG A 515 -25.25 16.69 0.89
N TRP A 516 -25.75 17.87 1.27
CA TRP A 516 -25.08 18.77 2.22
C TRP A 516 -25.15 18.16 3.62
N THR A 517 -24.20 17.30 3.93
CA THR A 517 -24.02 16.74 5.27
C THR A 517 -22.81 17.40 5.95
N ASN A 518 -22.71 17.26 7.26
CA ASN A 518 -21.54 17.70 8.02
C ASN A 518 -20.33 16.78 7.81
N GLU A 519 -20.53 15.62 7.19
CA GLU A 519 -19.48 14.65 6.89
C GLU A 519 -19.01 14.79 5.44
N LEU A 520 -17.71 14.72 5.26
CA LEU A 520 -17.06 14.71 3.96
C LEU A 520 -15.99 13.61 3.92
N SER A 521 -15.81 13.04 2.74
CA SER A 521 -14.74 12.08 2.49
C SER A 521 -14.13 12.25 1.10
N ILE A 522 -14.73 13.13 0.27
CA ILE A 522 -14.28 13.42 -1.09
C ILE A 522 -14.28 14.94 -1.26
N VAL A 523 -13.19 15.49 -1.80
CA VAL A 523 -13.13 16.87 -2.30
C VAL A 523 -12.96 16.82 -3.82
N LEU A 524 -13.82 17.52 -4.55
CA LEU A 524 -13.78 17.50 -6.02
C LEU A 524 -12.55 18.25 -6.53
N THR A 525 -11.79 17.60 -7.42
CA THR A 525 -10.57 18.16 -8.02
C THR A 525 -10.83 19.33 -8.97
N ALA A 526 -12.10 19.65 -9.24
CA ALA A 526 -12.55 20.83 -9.97
C ALA A 526 -12.17 22.17 -9.32
N ALA A 527 -11.88 22.16 -8.02
CA ALA A 527 -11.38 23.31 -7.27
C ALA A 527 -10.67 22.82 -6.00
N ALA A 528 -9.44 22.30 -6.16
CA ALA A 528 -8.67 21.75 -5.05
C ALA A 528 -7.16 21.89 -5.23
N PHE A 529 -6.48 22.07 -4.11
CA PHE A 529 -5.03 21.92 -3.94
C PHE A 529 -4.68 20.49 -3.54
N TYR A 530 -3.61 19.97 -4.13
CA TYR A 530 -2.98 18.71 -3.74
C TYR A 530 -1.52 18.70 -4.19
N HIS A 531 -0.75 17.73 -3.69
CA HIS A 531 0.67 17.62 -4.01
C HIS A 531 0.91 17.03 -5.42
N ARG A 532 1.88 17.55 -6.17
CA ARG A 532 2.24 17.09 -7.53
C ARG A 532 2.57 15.59 -7.59
N TYR A 533 3.07 15.03 -6.50
CA TYR A 533 3.39 13.61 -6.36
C TYR A 533 2.21 12.69 -6.73
N TYR A 534 0.98 13.15 -6.49
CA TYR A 534 -0.20 12.36 -6.85
C TYR A 534 -0.42 12.23 -8.36
N HIS A 535 0.16 13.11 -9.21
CA HIS A 535 0.17 12.90 -10.67
C HIS A 535 0.99 11.66 -11.04
N SER A 536 2.18 11.50 -10.43
CA SER A 536 3.04 10.33 -10.64
C SER A 536 2.38 9.05 -10.14
N LEU A 537 1.80 9.05 -8.94
CA LEU A 537 1.02 7.90 -8.47
C LEU A 537 -0.17 7.59 -9.39
N PHE A 538 -0.92 8.60 -9.81
CA PHE A 538 -2.07 8.40 -10.68
C PHE A 538 -1.68 7.80 -12.05
N THR A 539 -0.53 8.20 -12.58
CA THR A 539 -0.08 7.79 -13.92
C THR A 539 0.74 6.50 -13.92
N GLU A 540 1.64 6.34 -12.95
CA GLU A 540 2.68 5.29 -12.93
C GLU A 540 2.39 4.16 -11.93
N TYR A 541 1.58 4.40 -10.90
CA TYR A 541 1.20 3.37 -9.93
C TYR A 541 -0.15 2.72 -10.29
N LEU A 542 -1.15 3.51 -10.69
CA LEU A 542 -2.45 2.95 -11.08
C LEU A 542 -2.36 2.18 -12.41
N PRO A 543 -2.95 0.97 -12.48
CA PRO A 543 -3.05 0.22 -13.72
C PRO A 543 -3.77 1.01 -14.81
N MET A 544 -3.38 0.77 -16.06
CA MET A 544 -3.98 1.41 -17.22
C MET A 544 -5.51 1.23 -17.26
N GLY A 545 -5.99 0.01 -16.98
CA GLY A 545 -7.43 -0.29 -17.00
C GLY A 545 -8.28 0.55 -16.05
N LEU A 546 -7.75 1.02 -14.92
CA LEU A 546 -8.50 1.94 -14.04
C LEU A 546 -8.62 3.34 -14.62
N ARG A 547 -7.58 3.82 -15.30
CA ARG A 547 -7.62 5.11 -15.99
C ARG A 547 -8.58 5.05 -17.17
N GLU A 548 -8.56 3.96 -17.92
CA GLU A 548 -9.51 3.70 -19.02
C GLU A 548 -10.96 3.58 -18.55
N LEU A 549 -11.20 3.01 -17.37
CA LEU A 549 -12.53 2.99 -16.75
C LEU A 549 -13.06 4.42 -16.52
N VAL A 550 -12.23 5.30 -15.93
CA VAL A 550 -12.61 6.70 -15.68
C VAL A 550 -12.85 7.45 -16.99
N ASP A 551 -11.99 7.23 -17.99
CA ASP A 551 -12.10 7.87 -19.29
C ASP A 551 -13.35 7.40 -20.06
N SER A 552 -13.65 6.10 -20.05
CA SER A 552 -14.83 5.54 -20.73
C SER A 552 -16.15 5.98 -20.08
N LEU A 553 -16.18 6.12 -18.75
CA LEU A 553 -17.34 6.63 -18.03
C LEU A 553 -17.49 8.16 -18.18
N ALA A 554 -16.40 8.86 -18.52
CA ALA A 554 -16.26 10.32 -18.47
C ALA A 554 -16.66 10.90 -17.09
N ALA A 555 -16.29 10.19 -16.02
CA ALA A 555 -16.59 10.55 -14.64
C ALA A 555 -15.63 9.86 -13.65
N CYS A 556 -15.65 10.34 -12.39
CA CYS A 556 -14.98 9.75 -11.22
C CYS A 556 -13.47 9.93 -11.12
N GLU A 557 -12.87 10.74 -11.97
CA GLU A 557 -11.46 11.07 -11.90
C GLU A 557 -11.12 11.69 -10.52
N ASP A 558 -12.04 12.47 -9.97
CA ASP A 558 -11.99 13.04 -8.63
C ASP A 558 -12.13 11.98 -7.53
N ILE A 559 -13.07 11.03 -7.67
CA ILE A 559 -13.27 9.91 -6.73
C ILE A 559 -12.01 9.05 -6.70
N LEU A 560 -11.46 8.69 -7.87
CA LEU A 560 -10.23 7.90 -7.99
C LEU A 560 -9.04 8.62 -7.35
N MET A 561 -8.90 9.94 -7.57
CA MET A 561 -7.86 10.73 -6.93
C MET A 561 -8.02 10.74 -5.39
N ASN A 562 -9.23 10.92 -4.86
CA ASN A 562 -9.46 10.90 -3.41
C ASN A 562 -9.20 9.50 -2.82
N LEU A 563 -9.62 8.43 -3.51
CA LEU A 563 -9.33 7.04 -3.12
C LEU A 563 -7.82 6.80 -3.08
N LEU A 564 -7.08 7.25 -4.10
CA LEU A 564 -5.63 7.12 -4.16
C LEU A 564 -4.95 7.87 -3.00
N VAL A 565 -5.28 9.14 -2.80
CA VAL A 565 -4.69 9.95 -1.71
C VAL A 565 -5.03 9.37 -0.33
N ALA A 566 -6.27 8.95 -0.11
CA ALA A 566 -6.70 8.34 1.14
C ALA A 566 -6.08 6.95 1.37
N ALA A 567 -5.89 6.16 0.30
CA ALA A 567 -5.21 4.87 0.39
C ALA A 567 -3.75 5.02 0.84
N VAL A 568 -3.07 6.07 0.37
CA VAL A 568 -1.69 6.42 0.70
C VAL A 568 -1.59 6.99 2.12
N THR A 569 -2.33 8.05 2.40
CA THR A 569 -2.18 8.81 3.66
C THR A 569 -2.92 8.21 4.84
N LYS A 570 -4.01 7.49 4.58
CA LYS A 570 -5.04 7.12 5.57
C LYS A 570 -5.68 8.34 6.24
N LEU A 571 -5.68 9.49 5.56
CA LEU A 571 -6.25 10.73 6.05
C LEU A 571 -7.42 11.18 5.15
N PRO A 572 -8.46 11.81 5.72
CA PRO A 572 -9.56 12.37 4.95
C PRO A 572 -9.11 13.62 4.17
N PRO A 573 -9.85 14.15 3.19
CA PRO A 573 -9.56 15.47 2.62
C PRO A 573 -10.01 16.62 3.57
N ILE A 574 -9.66 17.87 3.24
CA ILE A 574 -10.02 19.08 4.01
C ILE A 574 -10.92 19.99 3.16
N LYS A 575 -12.04 20.41 3.74
CA LYS A 575 -12.94 21.37 3.12
C LYS A 575 -12.59 22.81 3.51
N VAL A 576 -12.44 23.67 2.52
CA VAL A 576 -12.43 25.13 2.68
C VAL A 576 -13.71 25.72 2.09
N THR A 577 -14.06 26.94 2.48
CA THR A 577 -15.29 27.57 1.99
C THR A 577 -15.06 28.75 1.09
N GLN A 578 -16.03 28.93 0.20
CA GLN A 578 -16.18 30.12 -0.61
C GLN A 578 -16.97 31.16 0.19
N ARG A 579 -16.59 32.43 0.09
CA ARG A 579 -17.44 33.53 0.57
C ARG A 579 -18.74 33.46 -0.22
N LYS A 580 -19.88 33.40 0.47
CA LYS A 580 -21.22 33.24 -0.15
C LYS A 580 -21.39 34.19 -1.33
N GLN A 581 -21.29 33.67 -2.56
CA GLN A 581 -21.91 34.29 -3.72
C GLN A 581 -23.33 33.74 -3.78
N HIS A 582 -24.31 34.61 -3.58
CA HIS A 582 -25.72 34.29 -3.81
C HIS A 582 -25.87 33.99 -5.30
N ARG A 583 -25.78 32.72 -5.71
CA ARG A 583 -26.14 32.32 -7.07
C ARG A 583 -27.66 32.31 -7.13
N GLU A 584 -28.24 33.38 -7.67
CA GLU A 584 -29.64 33.40 -8.09
C GLU A 584 -29.88 32.24 -9.07
N SER A 585 -30.92 31.50 -8.74
CA SER A 585 -31.40 30.30 -9.41
C SER A 585 -31.89 30.62 -10.81
N VAL A 586 -31.17 30.23 -11.86
CA VAL A 586 -31.76 30.09 -13.20
C VAL A 586 -31.23 28.83 -13.88
N SER A 587 -32.17 28.05 -14.43
CA SER A 587 -32.02 26.83 -15.24
C SER A 587 -31.97 25.49 -14.49
N GLN A 588 -33.11 25.06 -13.93
CA GLN A 588 -33.26 23.80 -13.17
C GLN A 588 -33.97 22.63 -13.88
N LEU A 589 -34.51 22.75 -15.09
CA LEU A 589 -35.35 21.67 -15.65
C LEU A 589 -34.67 20.73 -16.66
N VAL A 590 -33.69 21.20 -17.45
CA VAL A 590 -33.01 20.35 -18.46
C VAL A 590 -31.83 19.54 -17.88
N GLY A 591 -31.35 19.90 -16.68
CA GLY A 591 -30.16 19.30 -16.05
C GLY A 591 -30.41 18.13 -15.10
N LEU A 592 -31.67 17.80 -14.76
CA LEU A 592 -31.98 16.78 -13.76
C LEU A 592 -31.69 15.35 -14.25
N ALA A 593 -32.07 15.02 -15.50
CA ALA A 593 -31.79 13.70 -16.09
C ALA A 593 -30.28 13.47 -16.30
N ALA A 594 -29.57 14.49 -16.81
CA ALA A 594 -28.11 14.45 -16.97
C ALA A 594 -27.39 14.36 -15.61
N ARG A 595 -27.90 15.04 -14.57
CA ARG A 595 -27.39 14.90 -13.19
C ARG A 595 -27.67 13.52 -12.60
N GLY A 596 -28.85 12.95 -12.84
CA GLY A 596 -29.21 11.60 -12.41
C GLY A 596 -28.33 10.53 -13.04
N GLN A 597 -28.11 10.59 -14.36
CA GLN A 597 -27.19 9.67 -15.06
C GLN A 597 -25.74 9.84 -14.58
N ARG A 598 -25.25 11.09 -14.40
CA ARG A 598 -23.90 11.34 -13.88
C ARG A 598 -23.72 10.83 -12.45
N PHE A 599 -24.76 10.92 -11.62
CA PHE A 599 -24.76 10.37 -10.26
C PHE A 599 -24.72 8.84 -10.27
N SER A 600 -25.54 8.19 -11.11
CA SER A 600 -25.55 6.72 -11.26
C SER A 600 -24.18 6.19 -11.72
N LYS A 601 -23.56 6.85 -12.73
CA LYS A 601 -22.20 6.51 -13.16
C LYS A 601 -21.18 6.60 -12.03
N ARG A 602 -21.23 7.65 -11.20
CA ARG A 602 -20.33 7.82 -10.05
C ARG A 602 -20.54 6.77 -8.96
N GLN A 603 -21.80 6.38 -8.74
CA GLN A 603 -22.18 5.34 -7.79
C GLN A 603 -21.60 3.97 -8.19
N ASP A 604 -21.74 3.57 -9.45
CA ASP A 604 -21.21 2.28 -9.93
C ASP A 604 -19.69 2.27 -9.97
N CYS A 605 -19.12 3.37 -10.41
CA CYS A 605 -17.69 3.60 -10.46
C CYS A 605 -17.02 3.53 -9.08
N LEU A 606 -17.62 4.13 -8.03
CA LEU A 606 -17.10 4.01 -6.66
C LEU A 606 -16.94 2.55 -6.24
N ASN A 607 -17.94 1.71 -6.53
CA ASN A 607 -17.90 0.30 -6.14
C ASN A 607 -16.82 -0.47 -6.92
N GLN A 608 -16.72 -0.29 -8.23
CA GLN A 608 -15.66 -0.92 -9.04
C GLN A 608 -14.25 -0.51 -8.57
N LEU A 609 -14.06 0.75 -8.20
CA LEU A 609 -12.78 1.23 -7.67
C LEU A 609 -12.48 0.60 -6.31
N VAL A 610 -13.46 0.52 -5.41
CA VAL A 610 -13.32 -0.12 -4.09
C VAL A 610 -12.98 -1.60 -4.23
N ASP A 611 -13.62 -2.30 -5.15
CA ASP A 611 -13.33 -3.71 -5.45
C ASP A 611 -11.88 -3.89 -5.91
N TRP A 612 -11.36 -2.96 -6.72
CA TRP A 612 -9.96 -3.00 -7.13
C TRP A 612 -8.99 -2.80 -5.97
N PHE A 613 -9.26 -1.82 -5.09
CA PHE A 613 -8.46 -1.57 -3.88
C PHE A 613 -8.59 -2.73 -2.86
N GLY A 614 -9.70 -3.47 -2.89
CA GLY A 614 -10.02 -4.57 -1.98
C GLY A 614 -10.50 -4.12 -0.59
N PHE A 615 -10.63 -2.82 -0.35
CA PHE A 615 -11.17 -2.22 0.87
C PHE A 615 -11.62 -0.79 0.56
N MET A 616 -12.46 -0.19 1.41
CA MET A 616 -12.81 1.23 1.29
C MET A 616 -11.67 2.11 1.83
N PRO A 617 -10.93 2.84 0.97
CA PRO A 617 -9.83 3.71 1.40
C PRO A 617 -10.28 5.07 1.91
N LEU A 618 -11.46 5.56 1.50
CA LEU A 618 -11.94 6.88 1.90
C LEU A 618 -12.14 6.93 3.41
N VAL A 619 -11.71 8.04 4.00
CA VAL A 619 -11.90 8.33 5.42
C VAL A 619 -12.86 9.51 5.53
N SER A 620 -13.83 9.43 6.43
CA SER A 620 -14.77 10.52 6.69
C SER A 620 -14.18 11.54 7.67
N SER A 621 -14.61 12.79 7.53
CA SER A 621 -14.16 13.94 8.33
C SER A 621 -15.28 14.97 8.41
N GLN A 622 -15.26 15.74 9.49
CA GLN A 622 -16.13 16.91 9.66
C GLN A 622 -15.32 18.22 9.64
N LEU A 623 -14.02 18.14 9.35
CA LEU A 623 -13.10 19.29 9.36
C LEU A 623 -13.40 20.25 8.20
N ARG A 624 -13.74 21.49 8.57
CA ARG A 624 -13.97 22.62 7.69
C ARG A 624 -13.18 23.83 8.19
N LEU A 625 -12.51 24.53 7.29
CA LEU A 625 -11.78 25.76 7.58
C LEU A 625 -12.36 26.93 6.78
N ASP A 626 -12.75 27.99 7.49
CA ASP A 626 -13.43 29.16 6.92
C ASP A 626 -12.51 30.40 6.92
N PRO A 627 -12.55 31.25 5.87
CA PRO A 627 -11.71 32.44 5.76
C PRO A 627 -12.25 33.65 6.55
N VAL A 628 -12.96 33.43 7.69
CA VAL A 628 -13.73 34.46 8.43
C VAL A 628 -12.89 35.69 8.79
N LEU A 629 -11.60 35.52 9.06
CA LEU A 629 -10.66 36.60 9.39
C LEU A 629 -9.44 36.65 8.44
N PHE A 630 -9.48 35.91 7.33
CA PHE A 630 -8.32 35.79 6.44
C PHE A 630 -8.07 37.10 5.70
N LYS A 631 -6.96 37.78 6.04
CA LYS A 631 -6.60 39.13 5.57
C LYS A 631 -7.65 40.21 5.90
N ASP A 632 -8.58 39.94 6.82
CA ASP A 632 -9.56 40.94 7.23
C ASP A 632 -8.89 41.99 8.12
N GLN A 633 -9.09 43.27 7.80
CA GLN A 633 -8.61 44.37 8.61
C GLN A 633 -9.58 44.59 9.79
N VAL A 634 -9.71 43.60 10.66
CA VAL A 634 -10.54 43.68 11.88
C VAL A 634 -10.18 44.93 12.68
N SER A 635 -8.90 45.32 12.69
CA SER A 635 -8.42 46.56 13.29
C SER A 635 -9.04 47.84 12.71
N PHE A 636 -9.40 47.87 11.43
CA PHE A 636 -10.12 48.99 10.81
C PHE A 636 -11.62 48.96 11.14
N LEU A 637 -12.22 47.78 11.24
CA LEU A 637 -13.64 47.63 11.60
C LEU A 637 -13.88 47.91 13.09
N CYS A 638 -13.00 47.46 13.99
CA CYS A 638 -13.03 47.83 15.41
C CYS A 638 -12.87 49.35 15.59
N LYS A 639 -12.05 50.02 14.76
CA LYS A 639 -11.97 51.49 14.75
C LYS A 639 -13.27 52.16 14.30
N LYS A 640 -14.04 51.54 13.40
CA LYS A 640 -15.32 52.04 12.89
C LYS A 640 -16.48 51.84 13.87
N TYR A 641 -16.41 50.83 14.73
CA TYR A 641 -17.46 50.49 15.69
C TYR A 641 -16.94 50.45 17.14
N ARG A 642 -16.35 51.55 17.61
CA ARG A 642 -15.81 51.67 18.98
C ARG A 642 -16.84 51.43 20.09
N HIS A 643 -18.13 51.46 19.79
CA HIS A 643 -19.21 51.28 20.76
C HIS A 643 -19.70 49.83 20.92
N LEU A 644 -19.19 48.87 20.14
CA LEU A 644 -19.53 47.45 20.29
C LEU A 644 -18.78 46.75 21.44
N GLU A 645 -17.77 47.40 22.02
CA GLU A 645 -16.99 46.89 23.17
C GLU A 645 -17.50 47.42 24.53
N LYS A 646 -18.61 48.16 24.57
CA LYS A 646 -19.36 48.48 25.79
C LYS A 646 -20.57 47.55 25.89
#